data_AF-A0A448UW48-F1
#
_entry.id   AF-A0A448UW48-F1
#
_cell.length_a   1.000
_cell.length_b   1.000
_cell.length_c   1.000
_cell.angle_alpha   90.00
_cell.angle_beta   90.00
_cell.angle_gamma   90.00
#
_symmetry.space_group_name_H-M   'P 1'
#
loop_
_entity.id
_entity.type
_entity.pdbx_description
1 polymer ?
#
loop_
_entity_poly.entity_id
_entity_poly.type
_entity_poly.pdbx_seq_one_letter_code
_entity_poly.pdbx_strand_id
1 'polypeptide(L)'
;MGEYDNMHVLERDVEFDFNHADILLSIFRYLKRKLEIQLPERQRYIGIAQREFKGHFARVFDQNCKYSISECKNLITALGDAATDLQKYIDAAHQENENRKKFREAMANWEEEKRKIRDNIENDNRNTFISFQKDPAAHYPPQPQPNLDNEGPKFDERAPIIKSRNTGRNAEVIGRNRTHRAEKRARDAAQDTTETTSAIPGNLVTFAQKNSKSDQRIAELYSNITKSYSSFAEHTSWGVFDAVSLFNSIAKWVDANQSDVRWILTVAEAFATAGSQGMLGPIYSEADFLDYPQYLNTGYIRNYLKEQKISTDRPSIDVSRATITGAVYSAGYALDPVNVATGNFIEHECDLSFEHAPAASLIKLERMYNSVAVTYPEEAPSGIFGLGWSSTLDTQLTLSNTGAVWHTPDGRTLAFPRMGDGFGRVPSESYWLSKTVPGDELYSYVSTATTKAIKTAENAGRKVSAPTAPAYYWVVYNSKHVRYFYDPSGAWTGVMEGHYATLTLPLYLSDSATGALELTDIVHPASGRGLQIRYGNSPRDNRIRPESASTYLIDHDVQILDTVTYIYDDDLLAAVNRPDGIRRYTHNAKRLIEEVWDVNGHREVTNTYDGQGRVVHQLTEHSREVSFVYAPGIMTIVADAITGDSSNIWRSDEHGRLSSMTAADGSRQVMRYDKFGNRISVTERDGSTISRSYDSHSRLAKQLTPRAHCLSTPGTNITACSRPLYVISVIGSTPVIPW
;
A
#
# COMPACT_ATOMS: atom_id res chain seq x y z
N MET A 1 -8.97 -18.39 -0.59
CA MET A 1 -9.19 -19.33 0.54
C MET A 1 -9.45 -18.48 1.76
N GLY A 2 -10.65 -18.57 2.33
CA GLY A 2 -11.22 -17.49 3.17
C GLY A 2 -11.34 -17.80 4.67
N GLU A 3 -10.95 -16.83 5.48
CA GLU A 3 -11.80 -16.10 6.46
C GLU A 3 -12.82 -16.87 7.36
N TYR A 4 -12.57 -18.12 7.77
CA TYR A 4 -13.55 -18.90 8.57
C TYR A 4 -12.99 -19.83 9.70
N ASP A 5 -11.81 -19.61 10.33
CA ASP A 5 -11.10 -20.70 11.07
C ASP A 5 -10.51 -20.44 12.49
N ASN A 6 -10.76 -19.33 13.21
CA ASN A 6 -10.09 -19.07 14.52
C ASN A 6 -11.01 -18.94 15.78
N MET A 7 -11.80 -19.97 16.12
CA MET A 7 -12.74 -19.92 17.27
C MET A 7 -12.14 -20.07 18.70
N HIS A 8 -10.81 -20.13 18.88
CA HIS A 8 -10.17 -20.60 20.15
C HIS A 8 -9.10 -19.68 20.79
N VAL A 9 -9.01 -18.41 20.39
CA VAL A 9 -7.81 -17.58 20.63
C VAL A 9 -7.61 -17.10 22.09
N LEU A 10 -8.66 -17.08 22.93
CA LEU A 10 -8.61 -16.51 24.29
C LEU A 10 -8.23 -17.50 25.40
N GLU A 11 -8.15 -18.79 25.10
CA GLU A 11 -7.87 -19.85 26.10
C GLU A 11 -6.40 -19.88 26.56
N ARG A 12 -5.49 -19.23 25.82
CA ARG A 12 -4.04 -19.34 26.01
C ARG A 12 -3.35 -17.99 26.03
N ASP A 13 -2.19 -17.95 26.69
CA ASP A 13 -1.30 -16.80 26.71
C ASP A 13 -0.78 -16.49 25.30
N VAL A 14 -0.30 -15.27 25.08
CA VAL A 14 0.28 -14.84 23.82
C VAL A 14 1.51 -15.67 23.48
N GLU A 15 1.63 -16.04 22.21
CA GLU A 15 2.85 -16.63 21.67
C GLU A 15 3.91 -15.52 21.53
N PHE A 16 4.69 -15.35 22.60
CA PHE A 16 5.75 -14.35 22.73
C PHE A 16 6.92 -14.93 23.54
N ASP A 17 8.13 -14.93 22.97
CA ASP A 17 9.32 -15.43 23.63
C ASP A 17 10.00 -14.34 24.47
N PHE A 18 9.53 -14.21 25.71
CA PHE A 18 10.07 -13.25 26.68
C PHE A 18 11.59 -13.40 26.92
N ASN A 19 12.10 -14.63 26.92
CA ASN A 19 13.51 -14.90 27.19
C ASN A 19 14.41 -14.37 26.06
N HIS A 20 14.09 -14.71 24.80
CA HIS A 20 14.86 -14.18 23.67
C HIS A 20 14.60 -12.69 23.43
N ALA A 21 13.43 -12.15 23.82
CA ALA A 21 13.17 -10.71 23.81
C ALA A 21 14.10 -9.94 24.77
N ASP A 22 14.24 -10.40 26.01
CA ASP A 22 15.12 -9.79 27.02
C ASP A 22 16.61 -9.89 26.65
N ILE A 23 17.03 -11.02 26.05
CA ILE A 23 18.37 -11.18 25.50
C ILE A 23 18.59 -10.17 24.37
N LEU A 24 17.67 -10.09 23.40
CA LEU A 24 17.76 -9.17 22.26
C LEU A 24 17.82 -7.70 22.70
N LEU A 25 16.96 -7.31 23.65
CA LEU A 25 16.93 -6.00 24.30
C LEU A 25 18.28 -5.66 24.97
N SER A 26 18.86 -6.62 25.67
CA SER A 26 20.17 -6.49 26.30
C SER A 26 21.29 -6.28 25.28
N ILE A 27 21.25 -7.00 24.14
CA ILE A 27 22.23 -6.83 23.06
C ILE A 27 22.10 -5.45 22.40
N PHE A 28 20.89 -4.94 22.14
CA PHE A 28 20.70 -3.57 21.61
C PHE A 28 21.31 -2.51 22.53
N ARG A 29 21.01 -2.58 23.83
CA ARG A 29 21.56 -1.68 24.86
C ARG A 29 23.08 -1.75 24.92
N TYR A 30 23.66 -2.95 24.81
CA TYR A 30 25.10 -3.16 24.81
C TYR A 30 25.79 -2.62 23.56
N LEU A 31 25.27 -2.89 22.35
CA LEU A 31 25.81 -2.38 21.08
C LEU A 31 25.81 -0.85 21.05
N LYS A 32 24.69 -0.22 21.44
CA LYS A 32 24.58 1.24 21.55
C LYS A 32 25.72 1.81 22.41
N ARG A 33 25.87 1.29 23.64
CA ARG A 33 26.91 1.72 24.59
C ARG A 33 28.33 1.49 24.07
N LYS A 34 28.56 0.43 23.29
CA LYS A 34 29.88 0.17 22.67
C LYS A 34 30.21 1.17 21.56
N LEU A 35 29.25 1.53 20.71
CA LEU A 35 29.46 2.57 19.70
C LEU A 35 29.66 3.95 20.34
N GLU A 36 28.91 4.28 21.40
CA GLU A 36 29.10 5.52 22.19
C GLU A 36 30.53 5.64 22.77
N ILE A 37 31.11 4.53 23.27
CA ILE A 37 32.49 4.50 23.78
C ILE A 37 33.52 4.60 22.64
N GLN A 38 33.29 3.93 21.51
CA GLN A 38 34.23 3.97 20.37
C GLN A 38 34.26 5.32 19.64
N LEU A 39 33.15 6.07 19.65
CA LEU A 39 33.02 7.34 18.92
C LEU A 39 34.15 8.35 19.23
N PRO A 40 34.44 8.72 20.50
CA PRO A 40 35.55 9.62 20.81
C PRO A 40 36.93 9.00 20.54
N GLU A 41 37.11 7.68 20.69
CA GLU A 41 38.38 7.00 20.36
C GLU A 41 38.69 7.09 18.87
N ARG A 42 37.70 6.82 18.00
CA ARG A 42 37.85 6.95 16.54
C ARG A 42 38.17 8.40 16.16
N GLN A 43 37.47 9.39 16.74
CA GLN A 43 37.78 10.82 16.53
C GLN A 43 39.23 11.17 16.93
N ARG A 44 39.74 10.64 18.04
CA ARG A 44 41.14 10.82 18.46
C ARG A 44 42.12 10.26 17.43
N TYR A 45 41.89 9.06 16.89
CA TYR A 45 42.79 8.46 15.91
C TYR A 45 42.70 9.12 14.52
N ILE A 46 41.53 9.62 14.11
CA ILE A 46 41.38 10.49 12.93
C ILE A 46 42.28 11.73 13.09
N GLY A 47 42.20 12.40 14.25
CA GLY A 47 43.04 13.57 14.54
C GLY A 47 44.54 13.29 14.66
N ILE A 48 44.95 12.02 14.86
CA ILE A 48 46.36 11.59 14.77
C ILE A 48 46.76 11.41 13.31
N ALA A 49 45.96 10.70 12.51
CA ALA A 49 46.21 10.49 11.08
C ALA A 49 46.19 11.79 10.25
N GLN A 50 45.43 12.81 10.67
CA GLN A 50 45.41 14.12 10.02
C GLN A 50 46.67 14.98 10.28
N ARG A 51 47.55 14.60 11.21
CA ARG A 51 48.79 15.35 11.49
C ARG A 51 49.75 15.25 10.31
N GLU A 52 50.07 16.40 9.73
CA GLU A 52 50.89 16.53 8.51
C GLU A 52 50.37 15.77 7.28
N PHE A 53 49.12 15.30 7.32
CA PHE A 53 48.41 14.77 6.15
C PHE A 53 47.79 15.93 5.36
N LYS A 54 48.38 16.29 4.22
CA LYS A 54 47.98 17.44 3.39
C LYS A 54 47.89 17.03 1.92
N GLY A 55 47.13 17.77 1.12
CA GLY A 55 46.90 17.49 -0.31
C GLY A 55 45.59 16.74 -0.59
N HIS A 56 45.47 16.15 -1.79
CA HIS A 56 44.24 15.51 -2.27
C HIS A 56 43.72 14.41 -1.35
N PHE A 57 44.57 13.44 -1.02
CA PHE A 57 44.14 12.26 -0.25
C PHE A 57 43.80 12.61 1.20
N ALA A 58 44.34 13.68 1.77
CA ALA A 58 43.93 14.21 3.07
C ALA A 58 42.48 14.70 3.07
N ARG A 59 42.04 15.35 1.96
CA ARG A 59 40.65 15.80 1.78
C ARG A 59 39.69 14.62 1.62
N VAL A 60 40.09 13.58 0.90
CA VAL A 60 39.33 12.31 0.77
C VAL A 60 39.20 11.63 2.14
N PHE A 61 40.30 11.51 2.90
CA PHE A 61 40.31 10.91 4.23
C PHE A 61 39.38 11.64 5.21
N ASP A 62 39.49 12.97 5.30
CA ASP A 62 38.63 13.80 6.15
C ASP A 62 37.14 13.64 5.79
N GLN A 63 36.82 13.59 4.49
CA GLN A 63 35.45 13.41 4.01
C GLN A 63 34.88 12.02 4.34
N ASN A 64 35.65 10.94 4.15
CA ASN A 64 35.23 9.57 4.50
C ASN A 64 35.07 9.41 6.02
N CYS A 65 35.98 10.00 6.80
CA CYS A 65 35.90 10.02 8.27
C CYS A 65 34.66 10.75 8.79
N LYS A 66 34.31 11.90 8.19
CA LYS A 66 33.08 12.64 8.51
C LYS A 66 31.83 11.79 8.25
N TYR A 67 31.79 11.03 7.16
CA TYR A 67 30.69 10.09 6.89
C TYR A 67 30.65 8.94 7.91
N SER A 68 31.77 8.26 8.18
CA SER A 68 31.83 7.16 9.16
C SER A 68 31.35 7.59 10.56
N ILE A 69 31.74 8.79 11.02
CA ILE A 69 31.30 9.38 12.29
C ILE A 69 29.81 9.73 12.29
N SER A 70 29.27 10.24 11.18
CA SER A 70 27.83 10.53 11.03
C SER A 70 27.00 9.24 11.08
N GLU A 71 27.42 8.22 10.32
CA GLU A 71 26.78 6.91 10.26
C GLU A 71 26.79 6.21 11.63
N CYS A 72 27.89 6.30 12.37
CA CYS A 72 27.97 5.78 13.74
C CYS A 72 26.95 6.43 14.69
N LYS A 73 26.74 7.76 14.62
CA LYS A 73 25.71 8.47 15.40
C LYS A 73 24.29 8.05 15.02
N ASN A 74 24.05 7.82 13.73
CA ASN A 74 22.76 7.32 13.25
C ASN A 74 22.49 5.91 13.78
N LEU A 75 23.50 5.02 13.78
CA LEU A 75 23.40 3.68 14.38
C LEU A 75 23.12 3.73 15.89
N ILE A 76 23.81 4.59 16.65
CA ILE A 76 23.56 4.78 18.10
C ILE A 76 22.09 5.19 18.35
N THR A 77 21.56 6.10 17.52
CA THR A 77 20.16 6.53 17.60
C THR A 77 19.20 5.37 17.32
N ALA A 78 19.36 4.69 16.18
CA ALA A 78 18.47 3.60 15.77
C ALA A 78 18.51 2.39 16.73
N LEU A 79 19.65 2.07 17.32
CA LEU A 79 19.79 1.06 18.39
C LEU A 79 19.07 1.47 19.68
N GLY A 80 19.07 2.77 20.02
CA GLY A 80 18.32 3.31 21.15
C GLY A 80 16.81 3.29 20.93
N ASP A 81 16.36 3.66 19.74
CA ASP A 81 14.96 3.57 19.32
C ASP A 81 14.49 2.09 19.38
N ALA A 82 15.24 1.17 18.77
CA ALA A 82 14.95 -0.27 18.78
C ALA A 82 14.86 -0.88 20.20
N ALA A 83 15.76 -0.49 21.12
CA ALA A 83 15.70 -0.93 22.51
C ALA A 83 14.47 -0.36 23.27
N THR A 84 14.00 0.82 22.89
CA THR A 84 12.81 1.44 23.50
C THR A 84 11.53 0.77 22.99
N ASP A 85 11.45 0.53 21.69
CA ASP A 85 10.28 -0.08 21.06
C ASP A 85 10.15 -1.57 21.41
N LEU A 86 11.27 -2.30 21.57
CA LEU A 86 11.25 -3.68 22.06
C LEU A 86 10.82 -3.78 23.54
N GLN A 87 11.23 -2.84 24.40
CA GLN A 87 10.74 -2.79 25.79
C GLN A 87 9.22 -2.57 25.80
N LYS A 88 8.71 -1.57 25.07
CA LYS A 88 7.26 -1.31 24.92
C LYS A 88 6.50 -2.56 24.41
N TYR A 89 7.14 -3.38 23.59
CA TYR A 89 6.54 -4.61 23.04
C TYR A 89 6.50 -5.76 24.07
N ILE A 90 7.57 -5.96 24.85
CA ILE A 90 7.62 -6.90 25.99
C ILE A 90 6.57 -6.53 27.05
N ASP A 91 6.52 -5.25 27.44
CA ASP A 91 5.60 -4.75 28.45
C ASP A 91 4.13 -5.00 28.03
N ALA A 92 3.82 -4.78 26.75
CA ALA A 92 2.50 -5.02 26.19
C ALA A 92 2.14 -6.52 26.14
N ALA A 93 3.09 -7.41 25.87
CA ALA A 93 2.87 -8.86 25.85
C ALA A 93 2.55 -9.41 27.25
N HIS A 94 3.21 -8.88 28.28
CA HIS A 94 2.87 -9.17 29.67
C HIS A 94 1.47 -8.64 30.04
N GLN A 95 1.14 -7.41 29.64
CA GLN A 95 -0.16 -6.81 29.93
C GLN A 95 -1.33 -7.58 29.28
N GLU A 96 -1.14 -8.04 28.04
CA GLU A 96 -2.13 -8.87 27.34
C GLU A 96 -2.28 -10.26 27.99
N ASN A 97 -1.20 -10.88 28.47
CA ASN A 97 -1.29 -12.13 29.23
C ASN A 97 -2.08 -11.97 30.54
N GLU A 98 -1.85 -10.88 31.30
CA GLU A 98 -2.66 -10.60 32.49
C GLU A 98 -4.11 -10.27 32.14
N ASN A 99 -4.39 -9.63 31.00
CA ASN A 99 -5.76 -9.41 30.51
C ASN A 99 -6.47 -10.73 30.15
N ARG A 100 -5.79 -11.63 29.42
CA ARG A 100 -6.30 -12.98 29.08
C ARG A 100 -6.54 -13.84 30.31
N LYS A 101 -5.62 -13.79 31.28
CA LYS A 101 -5.77 -14.45 32.57
C LYS A 101 -7.00 -13.95 33.34
N LYS A 102 -7.18 -12.64 33.48
CA LYS A 102 -8.40 -12.03 34.07
C LYS A 102 -9.67 -12.46 33.34
N PHE A 103 -9.63 -12.55 32.01
CA PHE A 103 -10.76 -13.04 31.21
C PHE A 103 -11.08 -14.51 31.51
N ARG A 104 -10.08 -15.39 31.53
CA ARG A 104 -10.25 -16.82 31.88
C ARG A 104 -10.77 -16.99 33.31
N GLU A 105 -10.26 -16.22 34.27
CA GLU A 105 -10.73 -16.21 35.66
C GLU A 105 -12.20 -15.73 35.76
N ALA A 106 -12.57 -14.65 35.06
CA ALA A 106 -13.94 -14.15 35.02
C ALA A 106 -14.92 -15.15 34.36
N MET A 107 -14.51 -15.80 33.28
CA MET A 107 -15.31 -16.83 32.61
C MET A 107 -15.46 -18.09 33.47
N ALA A 108 -14.39 -18.56 34.11
CA ALA A 108 -14.46 -19.70 35.03
C ALA A 108 -15.40 -19.43 36.22
N ASN A 109 -15.33 -18.23 36.80
CA ASN A 109 -16.23 -17.82 37.88
C ASN A 109 -17.71 -17.80 37.42
N TRP A 110 -17.99 -17.26 36.23
CA TRP A 110 -19.35 -17.26 35.65
C TRP A 110 -19.86 -18.67 35.31
N GLU A 111 -18.98 -19.58 34.87
CA GLU A 111 -19.35 -20.98 34.68
C GLU A 111 -19.64 -21.71 35.98
N GLU A 112 -18.89 -21.43 37.04
CA GLU A 112 -19.17 -21.97 38.38
C GLU A 112 -20.48 -21.40 38.95
N GLU A 113 -20.79 -20.13 38.67
CA GLU A 113 -22.06 -19.50 39.06
C GLU A 113 -23.26 -20.09 38.30
N LYS A 114 -23.17 -20.26 36.97
CA LYS A 114 -24.15 -21.01 36.18
C LYS A 114 -24.36 -22.43 36.70
N ARG A 115 -23.28 -23.12 37.11
CA ARG A 115 -23.35 -24.47 37.68
C ARG A 115 -24.12 -24.47 39.00
N LYS A 116 -23.78 -23.57 39.94
CA LYS A 116 -24.52 -23.39 41.20
C LYS A 116 -26.00 -23.09 40.99
N ILE A 117 -26.34 -22.23 40.02
CA ILE A 117 -27.73 -21.90 39.68
C ILE A 117 -28.47 -23.13 39.14
N ARG A 118 -27.84 -23.89 38.23
CA ARG A 118 -28.40 -25.15 37.70
C ARG A 118 -28.62 -26.18 38.81
N ASP A 119 -27.61 -26.42 39.65
CA ASP A 119 -27.68 -27.42 40.72
C ASP A 119 -28.76 -27.06 41.76
N ASN A 120 -28.90 -25.77 42.09
CA ASN A 120 -29.97 -25.28 42.96
C ASN A 120 -31.35 -25.45 42.33
N ILE A 121 -31.53 -25.07 41.06
CA ILE A 121 -32.81 -25.21 40.34
C ILE A 121 -33.18 -26.68 40.13
N GLU A 122 -32.21 -27.56 39.89
CA GLU A 122 -32.47 -29.00 39.79
C GLU A 122 -32.94 -29.58 41.13
N ASN A 123 -32.33 -29.18 42.24
CA ASN A 123 -32.76 -29.60 43.59
C ASN A 123 -34.16 -29.06 43.96
N ASP A 124 -34.49 -27.82 43.59
CA ASP A 124 -35.85 -27.27 43.69
C ASP A 124 -36.85 -28.09 42.85
N ASN A 125 -36.53 -28.32 41.57
CA ASN A 125 -37.41 -28.98 40.61
C ASN A 125 -37.68 -30.45 40.97
N ARG A 126 -36.73 -31.15 41.62
CA ARG A 126 -36.92 -32.53 42.13
C ARG A 126 -38.06 -32.66 43.14
N ASN A 127 -38.41 -31.58 43.85
CA ASN A 127 -39.49 -31.57 44.85
C ASN A 127 -40.78 -30.87 44.36
N THR A 128 -40.87 -30.54 43.07
CA THR A 128 -41.92 -29.65 42.52
C THR A 128 -42.65 -30.30 41.34
N PHE A 129 -43.97 -30.08 41.23
CA PHE A 129 -44.77 -30.59 40.11
C PHE A 129 -44.31 -30.04 38.75
N ILE A 130 -44.42 -30.87 37.70
CA ILE A 130 -43.89 -30.61 36.34
C ILE A 130 -44.27 -29.22 35.79
N SER A 131 -45.50 -28.76 36.00
CA SER A 131 -45.99 -27.46 35.51
C SER A 131 -45.39 -26.23 36.21
N PHE A 132 -44.60 -26.41 37.28
CA PHE A 132 -43.97 -25.34 38.05
C PHE A 132 -42.43 -25.48 38.09
N GLN A 133 -41.85 -26.32 37.24
CA GLN A 133 -40.39 -26.44 37.12
C GLN A 133 -39.79 -25.13 36.59
N LYS A 134 -38.77 -24.63 37.27
CA LYS A 134 -38.02 -23.44 36.87
C LYS A 134 -37.03 -23.83 35.78
N ASP A 135 -36.94 -23.04 34.71
CA ASP A 135 -35.90 -23.19 33.69
C ASP A 135 -34.59 -22.52 34.16
N PRO A 136 -33.45 -23.26 34.23
CA PRO A 136 -32.15 -22.66 34.50
C PRO A 136 -31.73 -21.56 33.53
N ALA A 137 -32.09 -21.66 32.25
CA ALA A 137 -31.67 -20.70 31.23
C ALA A 137 -32.27 -19.30 31.45
N ALA A 138 -33.51 -19.23 31.95
CA ALA A 138 -34.18 -17.98 32.33
C ALA A 138 -33.56 -17.27 33.56
N HIS A 139 -32.62 -17.92 34.27
CA HIS A 139 -32.02 -17.42 35.52
C HIS A 139 -30.50 -17.24 35.46
N TYR A 140 -29.85 -17.48 34.31
CA TYR A 140 -28.41 -17.27 34.20
C TYR A 140 -28.06 -15.77 34.26
N PRO A 141 -27.03 -15.38 35.04
CA PRO A 141 -26.63 -13.98 35.17
C PRO A 141 -26.02 -13.50 33.85
N PRO A 142 -26.16 -12.19 33.53
CA PRO A 142 -25.52 -11.60 32.35
C PRO A 142 -24.01 -11.84 32.39
N GLN A 143 -23.42 -12.17 31.25
CA GLN A 143 -22.00 -12.50 31.15
C GLN A 143 -21.14 -11.33 31.67
N PRO A 144 -20.13 -11.59 32.54
CA PRO A 144 -19.32 -10.52 33.10
C PRO A 144 -18.58 -9.76 32.00
N GLN A 145 -18.59 -8.43 32.10
CA GLN A 145 -17.81 -7.53 31.26
C GLN A 145 -16.53 -7.15 32.01
N PRO A 146 -15.39 -7.82 31.77
CA PRO A 146 -14.14 -7.43 32.40
C PRO A 146 -13.73 -6.05 31.90
N ASN A 147 -13.52 -5.11 32.82
CA ASN A 147 -12.99 -3.79 32.50
C ASN A 147 -11.48 -3.94 32.19
N LEU A 148 -11.18 -4.18 30.91
CA LEU A 148 -9.81 -4.30 30.40
C LEU A 148 -9.37 -2.93 29.85
N ASP A 149 -8.40 -2.31 30.51
CA ASP A 149 -7.75 -1.10 29.99
C ASP A 149 -7.11 -1.42 28.62
N ASN A 150 -7.62 -0.79 27.57
CA ASN A 150 -7.36 -1.18 26.18
C ASN A 150 -6.65 -0.08 25.37
N GLU A 151 -5.86 0.76 26.05
CA GLU A 151 -4.86 1.59 25.37
C GLU A 151 -3.66 0.74 24.99
N GLY A 152 -3.70 0.14 23.79
CA GLY A 152 -2.56 -0.57 23.22
C GLY A 152 -1.29 0.31 23.14
N PRO A 153 -0.09 -0.29 23.12
CA PRO A 153 1.18 0.43 23.23
C PRO A 153 1.34 1.51 22.17
N LYS A 154 1.50 2.76 22.62
CA LYS A 154 1.77 3.92 21.75
C LYS A 154 3.27 3.99 21.45
N PHE A 155 3.64 3.59 20.24
CA PHE A 155 5.00 3.73 19.71
C PHE A 155 5.20 5.15 19.15
N ASP A 156 6.41 5.69 19.28
CA ASP A 156 6.69 7.06 18.87
C ASP A 156 6.89 7.12 17.35
N GLU A 157 6.22 8.03 16.65
CA GLU A 157 6.33 8.13 15.18
C GLU A 157 7.73 8.61 14.77
N ARG A 158 8.57 7.66 14.32
CA ARG A 158 9.93 7.91 13.85
C ARG A 158 10.04 7.56 12.36
N ALA A 159 10.69 8.41 11.57
CA ALA A 159 10.97 8.11 10.16
C ALA A 159 11.76 6.79 10.03
N PRO A 160 11.39 5.85 9.14
CA PRO A 160 11.93 4.48 9.13
C PRO A 160 13.42 4.40 8.77
N ILE A 161 13.97 5.48 8.20
CA ILE A 161 15.37 5.60 7.80
C ILE A 161 15.94 6.92 8.32
N ILE A 162 17.08 6.85 9.01
CA ILE A 162 17.94 7.99 9.34
C ILE A 162 18.94 8.14 8.19
N LYS A 163 18.72 9.14 7.33
CA LYS A 163 19.58 9.40 6.17
C LYS A 163 20.97 9.86 6.60
N SER A 164 22.02 9.30 6.02
CA SER A 164 23.41 9.76 6.25
C SER A 164 23.68 11.12 5.58
N ARG A 165 22.90 11.45 4.53
CA ARG A 165 22.97 12.73 3.84
C ARG A 165 22.09 13.80 4.47
N ASN A 166 22.73 14.79 5.09
CA ASN A 166 22.18 16.15 5.08
C ASN A 166 22.25 16.67 3.63
N THR A 167 21.18 16.54 2.85
CA THR A 167 21.03 17.15 1.52
C THR A 167 20.79 18.66 1.63
N GLY A 168 21.73 19.36 2.27
CA GLY A 168 21.84 20.81 2.19
C GLY A 168 22.50 21.23 0.88
N ARG A 169 21.73 21.90 0.01
CA ARG A 169 22.15 22.75 -1.12
C ARG A 169 22.76 22.16 -2.40
N ASN A 170 23.32 20.95 -2.47
CA ASN A 170 24.10 20.52 -3.66
C ASN A 170 23.57 19.30 -4.47
N ALA A 171 22.32 18.86 -4.27
CA ALA A 171 21.78 17.70 -4.99
C ALA A 171 21.11 18.02 -6.35
N GLU A 172 20.62 19.25 -6.55
CA GLU A 172 19.77 19.61 -7.71
C GLU A 172 20.53 19.85 -9.03
N VAL A 173 21.87 19.78 -9.04
CA VAL A 173 22.69 20.09 -10.24
C VAL A 173 23.37 18.85 -10.83
N ILE A 174 22.99 17.64 -10.43
CA ILE A 174 23.58 16.38 -10.94
C ILE A 174 22.72 15.79 -12.08
N GLY A 175 22.34 16.66 -13.02
CA GLY A 175 21.35 16.37 -14.06
C GLY A 175 21.62 16.97 -15.44
N ARG A 176 22.88 17.18 -15.85
CA ARG A 176 23.28 17.43 -17.26
C ARG A 176 24.79 17.23 -17.47
N ASN A 177 25.14 16.93 -18.73
CA ASN A 177 26.49 16.93 -19.33
C ASN A 177 27.50 15.85 -18.86
N ARG A 178 27.54 14.71 -19.59
CA ARG A 178 28.66 13.74 -19.57
C ARG A 178 30.01 14.41 -19.90
N THR A 179 30.01 15.37 -20.83
CA THR A 179 31.17 16.20 -21.20
C THR A 179 31.71 16.97 -20.00
N HIS A 180 30.87 17.70 -19.26
CA HIS A 180 31.30 18.45 -18.08
C HIS A 180 31.86 17.55 -16.96
N ARG A 181 31.36 16.30 -16.81
CA ARG A 181 31.98 15.31 -15.92
C ARG A 181 33.35 14.83 -16.43
N ALA A 182 33.52 14.64 -17.73
CA ALA A 182 34.80 14.26 -18.33
C ALA A 182 35.82 15.40 -18.24
N GLU A 183 35.43 16.63 -18.56
CA GLU A 183 36.24 17.85 -18.40
C GLU A 183 36.59 18.14 -16.95
N LYS A 184 35.65 17.93 -16.01
CA LYS A 184 35.95 18.06 -14.58
C LYS A 184 36.96 16.98 -14.16
N ARG A 185 36.76 15.71 -14.52
CA ARG A 185 37.73 14.64 -14.25
C ARG A 185 39.10 14.90 -14.89
N ALA A 186 39.14 15.51 -16.07
CA ALA A 186 40.38 15.89 -16.74
C ALA A 186 41.07 17.08 -16.06
N ARG A 187 40.31 18.09 -15.61
CA ARG A 187 40.81 19.23 -14.83
C ARG A 187 41.32 18.79 -13.46
N ASP A 188 40.52 18.02 -12.72
CA ASP A 188 40.91 17.43 -11.44
C ASP A 188 42.19 16.60 -11.65
N ALA A 189 42.24 15.68 -12.62
CA ALA A 189 43.43 14.88 -12.92
C ALA A 189 44.67 15.71 -13.31
N ALA A 190 44.51 16.80 -14.08
CA ALA A 190 45.61 17.69 -14.46
C ALA A 190 46.12 18.52 -13.26
N GLN A 191 45.23 18.91 -12.35
CA GLN A 191 45.60 19.55 -11.09
C GLN A 191 46.35 18.57 -10.19
N ASP A 192 45.86 17.33 -10.09
CA ASP A 192 46.46 16.26 -9.29
C ASP A 192 47.82 15.76 -9.83
N THR A 193 48.12 15.91 -11.12
CA THR A 193 49.50 15.69 -11.64
C THR A 193 50.52 16.72 -11.15
N THR A 194 50.05 17.86 -10.62
CA THR A 194 50.91 18.93 -10.08
C THR A 194 50.79 19.10 -8.56
N GLU A 195 49.76 18.55 -7.91
CA GLU A 195 49.58 18.61 -6.45
C GLU A 195 50.48 17.59 -5.73
N THR A 196 51.21 18.05 -4.71
CA THR A 196 51.94 17.19 -3.76
C THR A 196 51.03 16.83 -2.58
N THR A 197 50.96 15.54 -2.25
CA THR A 197 50.35 15.03 -1.01
C THR A 197 51.48 14.76 0.01
N SER A 198 51.28 15.13 1.28
CA SER A 198 52.19 14.77 2.38
C SER A 198 51.48 13.93 3.43
N ALA A 199 52.17 13.06 4.16
CA ALA A 199 51.65 12.35 5.33
C ALA A 199 52.77 11.81 6.24
N ILE A 200 52.45 11.48 7.50
CA ILE A 200 53.32 10.65 8.36
C ILE A 200 52.81 9.20 8.28
N PRO A 201 53.53 8.25 7.63
CA PRO A 201 53.00 6.92 7.36
C PRO A 201 52.63 6.11 8.62
N GLY A 202 53.42 6.24 9.71
CA GLY A 202 53.15 5.58 10.98
C GLY A 202 51.82 6.02 11.63
N ASN A 203 51.41 7.27 11.45
CA ASN A 203 50.11 7.77 11.93
C ASN A 203 48.94 7.14 11.14
N LEU A 204 49.11 6.95 9.83
CA LEU A 204 48.11 6.30 8.97
C LEU A 204 47.93 4.82 9.33
N VAL A 205 49.04 4.10 9.51
CA VAL A 205 49.04 2.70 9.97
C VAL A 205 48.43 2.58 11.37
N THR A 206 48.76 3.49 12.28
CA THR A 206 48.18 3.52 13.64
C THR A 206 46.66 3.68 13.60
N PHE A 207 46.14 4.61 12.78
CA PHE A 207 44.70 4.74 12.59
C PHE A 207 44.07 3.45 12.06
N ALA A 208 44.64 2.85 11.00
CA ALA A 208 44.14 1.63 10.38
C ALA A 208 44.04 0.46 11.38
N GLN A 209 45.11 0.21 12.16
CA GLN A 209 45.15 -0.85 13.18
C GLN A 209 44.09 -0.65 14.28
N LYS A 210 43.94 0.59 14.78
CA LYS A 210 42.99 0.89 15.85
C LYS A 210 41.55 0.80 15.38
N ASN A 211 41.25 1.32 14.18
CA ASN A 211 39.92 1.25 13.59
C ASN A 211 39.51 -0.21 13.31
N SER A 212 40.40 -1.01 12.71
CA SER A 212 40.18 -2.44 12.45
C SER A 212 39.87 -3.24 13.73
N LYS A 213 40.64 -3.02 14.81
CA LYS A 213 40.38 -3.66 16.12
C LYS A 213 39.01 -3.26 16.72
N SER A 214 38.59 -2.02 16.51
CA SER A 214 37.26 -1.54 16.93
C SER A 214 36.12 -2.17 16.13
N ASP A 215 36.31 -2.37 14.81
CA ASP A 215 35.32 -2.98 13.91
C ASP A 215 35.17 -4.49 14.14
N GLN A 216 36.28 -5.24 14.34
CA GLN A 216 36.26 -6.67 14.62
C GLN A 216 35.33 -7.02 15.80
N ARG A 217 35.39 -6.21 16.87
CA ARG A 217 34.57 -6.45 18.08
C ARG A 217 33.08 -6.18 17.85
N ILE A 218 32.70 -5.39 16.85
CA ILE A 218 31.30 -5.20 16.45
C ILE A 218 30.84 -6.38 15.56
N ALA A 219 31.71 -6.85 14.66
CA ALA A 219 31.43 -8.01 13.80
C ALA A 219 31.19 -9.31 14.59
N GLU A 220 31.95 -9.56 15.65
CA GLU A 220 31.73 -10.71 16.55
C GLU A 220 30.30 -10.71 17.14
N LEU A 221 29.82 -9.54 17.58
CA LEU A 221 28.49 -9.36 18.18
C LEU A 221 27.35 -9.50 17.17
N TYR A 222 27.61 -9.18 15.89
CA TYR A 222 26.66 -9.34 14.80
C TYR A 222 26.18 -10.79 14.63
N SER A 223 27.08 -11.76 14.85
CA SER A 223 26.74 -13.18 14.77
C SER A 223 25.85 -13.66 15.92
N ASN A 224 25.88 -12.97 17.06
CA ASN A 224 25.05 -13.30 18.23
C ASN A 224 23.67 -12.63 18.15
N ILE A 225 23.60 -11.36 17.70
CA ILE A 225 22.32 -10.65 17.58
C ILE A 225 21.41 -11.28 16.52
N THR A 226 21.96 -11.71 15.38
CA THR A 226 21.20 -12.38 14.32
C THR A 226 20.62 -13.71 14.79
N LYS A 227 21.40 -14.55 15.49
CA LYS A 227 20.90 -15.79 16.10
C LYS A 227 19.79 -15.55 17.13
N SER A 228 20.03 -14.66 18.10
CA SER A 228 19.03 -14.35 19.13
C SER A 228 17.75 -13.76 18.55
N TYR A 229 17.88 -12.95 17.49
CA TYR A 229 16.74 -12.38 16.78
C TYR A 229 15.96 -13.45 16.01
N SER A 230 16.63 -14.38 15.32
CA SER A 230 15.96 -15.51 14.66
C SER A 230 15.16 -16.33 15.67
N SER A 231 15.76 -16.73 16.80
CA SER A 231 15.04 -17.48 17.84
C SER A 231 13.87 -16.71 18.44
N PHE A 232 14.03 -15.39 18.70
CA PHE A 232 12.93 -14.52 19.13
C PHE A 232 11.78 -14.46 18.11
N ALA A 233 12.10 -14.26 16.82
CA ALA A 233 11.12 -14.13 15.75
C ALA A 233 10.45 -15.46 15.36
N GLU A 234 11.11 -16.60 15.60
CA GLU A 234 10.54 -17.95 15.40
C GLU A 234 9.51 -18.31 16.47
N HIS A 235 9.69 -17.83 17.71
CA HIS A 235 8.86 -18.18 18.87
C HIS A 235 7.92 -17.04 19.32
N THR A 236 7.79 -15.97 18.52
CA THR A 236 6.91 -14.83 18.79
C THR A 236 5.99 -14.56 17.60
N SER A 237 4.70 -14.82 17.75
CA SER A 237 3.67 -14.63 16.71
C SER A 237 2.67 -13.52 17.03
N TRP A 238 2.63 -13.04 18.29
CA TRP A 238 1.72 -11.97 18.76
C TRP A 238 1.97 -10.58 18.11
N GLY A 239 3.03 -10.46 17.30
CA GLY A 239 3.40 -9.28 16.54
C GLY A 239 4.76 -9.49 15.90
N VAL A 240 5.23 -8.51 15.12
CA VAL A 240 6.55 -8.58 14.47
C VAL A 240 7.33 -7.32 14.77
N PHE A 241 8.39 -7.47 15.55
CA PHE A 241 9.43 -6.46 15.72
C PHE A 241 10.51 -6.71 14.67
N ASP A 242 10.41 -6.07 13.51
CA ASP A 242 11.40 -6.22 12.43
C ASP A 242 12.62 -5.34 12.71
N ALA A 243 13.78 -5.95 12.99
CA ALA A 243 15.07 -5.27 13.12
C ALA A 243 16.11 -5.68 12.04
N VAL A 244 15.72 -6.48 11.04
CA VAL A 244 16.65 -7.05 10.04
C VAL A 244 17.37 -5.95 9.26
N SER A 245 16.64 -4.91 8.88
CA SER A 245 17.22 -3.79 8.13
C SER A 245 18.20 -2.96 8.98
N LEU A 246 17.98 -2.83 10.29
CA LEU A 246 18.92 -2.19 11.21
C LEU A 246 20.23 -3.01 11.33
N PHE A 247 20.14 -4.33 11.43
CA PHE A 247 21.33 -5.21 11.40
C PHE A 247 22.10 -5.04 10.08
N ASN A 248 21.40 -5.06 8.94
CA ASN A 248 22.03 -4.85 7.64
C ASN A 248 22.74 -3.47 7.53
N SER A 249 22.23 -2.41 8.17
CA SER A 249 22.94 -1.12 8.27
C SER A 249 24.21 -1.20 9.12
N ILE A 250 24.23 -1.99 10.20
CA ILE A 250 25.44 -2.22 11.02
C ILE A 250 26.50 -2.96 10.21
N ALA A 251 26.13 -4.04 9.52
CA ALA A 251 27.05 -4.82 8.69
C ALA A 251 27.70 -3.95 7.59
N LYS A 252 26.88 -3.21 6.83
CA LYS A 252 27.38 -2.28 5.80
C LYS A 252 28.36 -1.25 6.34
N TRP A 253 28.15 -0.75 7.56
CA TRP A 253 29.04 0.25 8.19
C TRP A 253 30.39 -0.35 8.57
N VAL A 254 30.41 -1.59 9.06
CA VAL A 254 31.65 -2.35 9.27
C VAL A 254 32.39 -2.56 7.95
N ASP A 255 31.71 -2.99 6.88
CA ASP A 255 32.32 -3.22 5.57
C ASP A 255 32.89 -1.94 4.93
N ALA A 256 32.20 -0.81 5.11
CA ALA A 256 32.68 0.51 4.67
C ALA A 256 33.91 0.95 5.47
N ASN A 257 33.94 0.74 6.79
CA ASN A 257 35.12 1.02 7.61
C ASN A 257 36.31 0.12 7.24
N GLN A 258 36.10 -1.16 6.96
CA GLN A 258 37.15 -2.06 6.45
C GLN A 258 37.67 -1.61 5.08
N SER A 259 36.83 -1.00 4.26
CA SER A 259 37.23 -0.44 2.96
C SER A 259 38.09 0.82 3.12
N ASP A 260 37.73 1.73 4.04
CA ASP A 260 38.58 2.87 4.41
C ASP A 260 39.94 2.42 5.01
N VAL A 261 39.94 1.36 5.83
CA VAL A 261 41.16 0.77 6.42
C VAL A 261 42.09 0.20 5.34
N ARG A 262 41.55 -0.54 4.36
CA ARG A 262 42.33 -1.02 3.20
C ARG A 262 42.89 0.16 2.40
N TRP A 263 42.05 1.14 2.10
CA TRP A 263 42.46 2.32 1.33
C TRP A 263 43.59 3.11 1.99
N ILE A 264 43.49 3.41 3.30
CA ILE A 264 44.52 4.19 3.98
C ILE A 264 45.83 3.41 4.19
N LEU A 265 45.77 2.08 4.33
CA LEU A 265 46.97 1.23 4.33
C LEU A 265 47.67 1.27 2.98
N THR A 266 46.95 1.13 1.86
CA THR A 266 47.54 1.23 0.52
C THR A 266 48.12 2.62 0.23
N VAL A 267 47.55 3.69 0.80
CA VAL A 267 48.18 5.03 0.76
C VAL A 267 49.50 5.05 1.54
N ALA A 268 49.58 4.43 2.72
CA ALA A 268 50.82 4.34 3.49
C ALA A 268 51.89 3.45 2.79
N GLU A 269 51.47 2.35 2.16
CA GLU A 269 52.32 1.47 1.33
C GLU A 269 52.88 2.20 0.10
N ALA A 270 52.11 3.09 -0.52
CA ALA A 270 52.59 3.92 -1.64
C ALA A 270 53.72 4.87 -1.21
N PHE A 271 53.61 5.49 -0.01
CA PHE A 271 54.72 6.28 0.56
C PHE A 271 55.95 5.39 0.84
N ALA A 272 55.76 4.21 1.44
CA ALA A 272 56.87 3.29 1.74
C ALA A 272 57.59 2.79 0.48
N THR A 273 56.83 2.47 -0.57
CA THR A 273 57.37 2.03 -1.87
C THR A 273 58.17 3.13 -2.55
N ALA A 274 57.68 4.38 -2.52
CA ALA A 274 58.42 5.51 -3.07
C ALA A 274 59.71 5.82 -2.28
N GLY A 275 59.70 5.62 -0.96
CA GLY A 275 60.88 5.78 -0.11
C GLY A 275 61.98 4.79 -0.45
N SER A 276 61.67 3.49 -0.54
CA SER A 276 62.66 2.46 -0.90
C SER A 276 63.19 2.57 -2.33
N GLN A 277 62.44 3.23 -3.23
CA GLN A 277 62.86 3.53 -4.60
C GLN A 277 63.63 4.86 -4.73
N GLY A 278 63.89 5.59 -3.64
CA GLY A 278 64.58 6.89 -3.67
C GLY A 278 63.81 7.98 -4.41
N MET A 279 62.48 7.86 -4.51
CA MET A 279 61.59 8.80 -5.21
C MET A 279 61.08 9.94 -4.33
N LEU A 280 61.37 9.89 -3.03
CA LEU A 280 61.16 10.99 -2.09
C LEU A 280 62.38 11.94 -2.13
N GLY A 281 62.22 13.17 -1.62
CA GLY A 281 63.27 14.20 -1.64
C GLY A 281 64.45 13.93 -0.70
N PRO A 282 65.01 14.93 0.01
CA PRO A 282 66.03 14.66 1.03
C PRO A 282 65.40 13.89 2.21
N ILE A 283 65.44 12.56 2.14
CA ILE A 283 64.88 11.67 3.17
C ILE A 283 65.80 11.69 4.40
N TYR A 284 65.18 11.76 5.58
CA TYR A 284 65.82 11.34 6.82
C TYR A 284 66.03 9.80 6.81
N SER A 285 66.70 9.23 7.80
CA SER A 285 67.19 7.84 7.69
C SER A 285 66.07 6.80 7.55
N GLU A 286 66.40 5.56 7.17
CA GLU A 286 65.44 4.46 7.10
C GLU A 286 64.71 4.22 8.45
N ALA A 287 65.35 4.57 9.57
CA ALA A 287 64.74 4.55 10.91
C ALA A 287 63.71 5.67 11.16
N ASP A 288 63.79 6.79 10.44
CA ASP A 288 62.92 7.96 10.58
C ASP A 288 61.67 7.88 9.67
N PHE A 289 61.61 6.91 8.77
CA PHE A 289 60.62 6.89 7.68
C PHE A 289 59.15 6.96 8.15
N LEU A 290 58.82 6.25 9.24
CA LEU A 290 57.44 6.13 9.73
C LEU A 290 56.99 7.32 10.58
N ASP A 291 57.91 8.03 11.24
CA ASP A 291 57.61 9.03 12.27
C ASP A 291 57.65 10.47 11.75
N TYR A 292 58.26 10.72 10.59
CA TYR A 292 58.41 12.05 9.99
C TYR A 292 57.54 12.24 8.72
N PRO A 293 57.18 13.49 8.36
CA PRO A 293 56.36 13.77 7.18
C PRO A 293 57.08 13.44 5.86
N GLN A 294 56.45 12.58 5.05
CA GLN A 294 56.87 12.23 3.69
C GLN A 294 56.04 13.01 2.67
N TYR A 295 56.60 13.26 1.48
CA TYR A 295 55.99 14.10 0.42
C TYR A 295 56.05 13.39 -0.94
N LEU A 296 54.91 13.27 -1.63
CA LEU A 296 54.83 12.57 -2.91
C LEU A 296 53.85 13.26 -3.89
N ASN A 297 54.09 13.11 -5.19
CA ASN A 297 53.15 13.55 -6.21
C ASN A 297 51.81 12.77 -6.11
N THR A 298 50.69 13.49 -6.14
CA THR A 298 49.35 12.92 -6.00
C THR A 298 49.00 11.93 -7.13
N GLY A 299 49.54 12.13 -8.33
CA GLY A 299 49.42 11.19 -9.45
C GLY A 299 50.03 9.81 -9.19
N TYR A 300 51.11 9.71 -8.40
CA TYR A 300 51.73 8.42 -8.06
C TYR A 300 50.80 7.57 -7.19
N ILE A 301 50.33 8.09 -6.05
CA ILE A 301 49.41 7.37 -5.15
C ILE A 301 48.13 6.98 -5.89
N ARG A 302 47.63 7.82 -6.81
CA ARG A 302 46.48 7.47 -7.65
C ARG A 302 46.73 6.27 -8.55
N ASN A 303 47.87 6.23 -9.24
CA ASN A 303 48.20 5.10 -10.11
C ASN A 303 48.41 3.82 -9.27
N TYR A 304 49.08 3.93 -8.12
CA TYR A 304 49.28 2.83 -7.18
C TYR A 304 47.94 2.26 -6.68
N LEU A 305 47.00 3.10 -6.23
CA LEU A 305 45.65 2.68 -5.83
C LEU A 305 44.88 2.01 -6.98
N LYS A 306 45.03 2.51 -8.21
CA LYS A 306 44.39 1.96 -9.41
C LYS A 306 44.95 0.59 -9.78
N GLU A 307 46.26 0.38 -9.67
CA GLU A 307 46.94 -0.91 -9.90
C GLU A 307 46.51 -1.95 -8.86
N GLN A 308 46.43 -1.54 -7.58
CA GLN A 308 45.90 -2.36 -6.48
C GLN A 308 44.37 -2.52 -6.51
N LYS A 309 43.67 -1.92 -7.48
CA LYS A 309 42.20 -1.95 -7.67
C LYS A 309 41.41 -1.45 -6.44
N ILE A 310 41.99 -0.53 -5.68
CA ILE A 310 41.38 0.05 -4.48
C ILE A 310 40.56 1.30 -4.85
N SER A 311 39.30 1.34 -4.41
CA SER A 311 38.42 2.50 -4.58
C SER A 311 38.76 3.60 -3.57
N THR A 312 38.65 4.87 -3.98
CA THR A 312 38.65 6.05 -3.09
C THR A 312 37.28 6.35 -2.49
N ASP A 313 36.21 5.82 -3.10
CA ASP A 313 34.84 6.21 -2.81
C ASP A 313 34.25 5.33 -1.70
N ARG A 314 33.97 5.92 -0.52
CA ARG A 314 33.20 5.27 0.55
C ARG A 314 31.71 5.19 0.16
N PRO A 315 31.06 4.01 0.24
CA PRO A 315 29.62 3.90 0.01
C PRO A 315 28.82 4.63 1.11
N SER A 316 27.82 5.41 0.71
CA SER A 316 26.91 6.11 1.63
C SER A 316 25.93 5.12 2.26
N ILE A 317 25.81 5.10 3.59
CA ILE A 317 24.94 4.15 4.30
C ILE A 317 23.80 4.87 5.00
N ASP A 318 22.59 4.66 4.50
CA ASP A 318 21.39 5.05 5.23
C ASP A 318 21.07 4.01 6.33
N VAL A 319 20.67 4.48 7.51
CA VAL A 319 20.46 3.63 8.70
C VAL A 319 18.97 3.38 8.91
N SER A 320 18.54 2.13 8.81
CA SER A 320 17.15 1.75 9.07
C SER A 320 16.83 1.63 10.56
N ARG A 321 15.57 1.90 10.94
CA ARG A 321 15.00 1.62 12.27
C ARG A 321 14.25 0.29 12.29
N ALA A 322 13.89 -0.19 13.50
CA ALA A 322 13.01 -1.34 13.68
C ALA A 322 11.50 -0.98 13.57
N THR A 323 10.60 -1.90 13.18
CA THR A 323 9.18 -1.57 12.84
C THR A 323 8.12 -2.71 13.01
N ILE A 324 6.79 -2.39 13.04
CA ILE A 324 5.60 -3.30 13.28
C ILE A 324 4.41 -3.07 12.22
N THR A 325 3.46 -3.99 11.85
CA THR A 325 2.70 -4.10 10.50
C THR A 325 1.13 -4.45 10.50
N GLY A 326 0.31 -4.36 9.38
CA GLY A 326 -1.13 -4.92 9.22
C GLY A 326 -2.07 -4.62 7.94
N ALA A 327 -3.39 -4.99 7.80
CA ALA A 327 -4.24 -4.86 6.53
C ALA A 327 -5.84 -4.95 6.43
N VAL A 328 -6.57 -4.18 5.57
CA VAL A 328 -7.99 -3.67 5.78
C VAL A 328 -8.79 -3.01 4.53
N TYR A 329 -10.15 -3.10 4.31
CA TYR A 329 -11.06 -2.52 3.21
C TYR A 329 -12.41 -1.76 3.53
N SER A 330 -12.74 -0.58 2.98
CA SER A 330 -13.95 0.23 3.38
C SER A 330 -15.32 -0.08 2.73
N ALA A 331 -16.40 0.09 3.53
CA ALA A 331 -17.85 -0.14 3.25
C ALA A 331 -18.36 -1.59 3.39
N GLY A 332 -19.61 -1.73 3.84
CA GLY A 332 -20.25 -3.01 4.16
C GLY A 332 -21.48 -3.25 3.28
N TYR A 333 -21.56 -4.46 2.72
CA TYR A 333 -22.68 -4.91 1.90
C TYR A 333 -23.24 -6.20 2.51
N ALA A 334 -24.55 -6.37 2.42
CA ALA A 334 -25.25 -7.59 2.78
C ALA A 334 -26.06 -8.09 1.58
N LEU A 335 -26.03 -9.42 1.38
CA LEU A 335 -26.74 -10.13 0.31
C LEU A 335 -26.46 -9.53 -1.09
N ASP A 336 -27.45 -9.55 -1.97
CA ASP A 336 -27.36 -9.07 -3.35
C ASP A 336 -27.44 -7.53 -3.32
N PRO A 337 -26.36 -6.83 -3.70
CA PRO A 337 -25.65 -6.05 -2.68
C PRO A 337 -26.41 -4.82 -2.18
N VAL A 338 -26.93 -4.93 -0.95
CA VAL A 338 -27.50 -3.81 -0.20
C VAL A 338 -26.40 -3.16 0.65
N ASN A 339 -26.14 -1.87 0.43
CA ASN A 339 -25.23 -1.09 1.26
C ASN A 339 -25.83 -0.93 2.67
N VAL A 340 -25.18 -1.49 3.69
CA VAL A 340 -25.74 -1.52 5.05
C VAL A 340 -25.70 -0.18 5.79
N ALA A 341 -25.02 0.84 5.25
CA ALA A 341 -25.01 2.18 5.84
C ALA A 341 -26.18 3.04 5.36
N THR A 342 -26.53 2.94 4.07
CA THR A 342 -27.50 3.82 3.41
C THR A 342 -28.79 3.12 3.00
N GLY A 343 -28.74 1.80 2.82
CA GLY A 343 -29.86 0.97 2.37
C GLY A 343 -30.00 0.84 0.85
N ASN A 344 -29.05 1.35 0.08
CA ASN A 344 -29.08 1.31 -1.38
C ASN A 344 -28.83 -0.12 -1.86
N PHE A 345 -29.74 -0.65 -2.69
CA PHE A 345 -29.37 -1.67 -3.66
C PHE A 345 -28.44 -1.05 -4.72
N ILE A 346 -27.32 -1.72 -4.98
CA ILE A 346 -26.40 -1.45 -6.09
C ILE A 346 -26.22 -2.71 -6.93
N GLU A 347 -25.96 -2.55 -8.23
CA GLU A 347 -25.75 -3.68 -9.16
C GLU A 347 -24.63 -3.34 -10.14
N HIS A 348 -23.56 -4.13 -10.17
CA HIS A 348 -22.39 -3.89 -11.04
C HIS A 348 -22.37 -4.86 -12.22
N GLU A 349 -22.16 -4.33 -13.42
CA GLU A 349 -22.17 -5.08 -14.66
C GLU A 349 -20.94 -4.73 -15.50
N CYS A 350 -20.23 -5.74 -16.00
CA CYS A 350 -19.23 -5.57 -17.05
C CYS A 350 -19.79 -6.18 -18.34
N ASP A 351 -20.24 -5.34 -19.28
CA ASP A 351 -20.88 -5.83 -20.51
C ASP A 351 -19.86 -6.30 -21.56
N LEU A 352 -18.72 -5.61 -21.66
CA LEU A 352 -17.67 -5.88 -22.63
C LEU A 352 -16.29 -5.49 -22.07
N SER A 353 -15.28 -6.36 -22.26
CA SER A 353 -13.89 -6.04 -21.95
C SER A 353 -12.90 -6.94 -22.72
N PHE A 354 -11.61 -6.62 -22.64
CA PHE A 354 -10.52 -7.45 -23.20
C PHE A 354 -9.73 -8.18 -22.10
N GLU A 355 -10.38 -9.06 -21.33
CA GLU A 355 -9.79 -9.74 -20.16
C GLU A 355 -8.48 -10.50 -20.46
N HIS A 356 -8.32 -11.01 -21.69
CA HIS A 356 -7.16 -11.80 -22.09
C HIS A 356 -6.08 -10.99 -22.84
N ALA A 357 -6.18 -9.66 -22.93
CA ALA A 357 -5.19 -8.81 -23.58
C ALA A 357 -4.64 -7.74 -22.61
N PRO A 358 -3.54 -8.00 -21.88
CA PRO A 358 -3.01 -7.10 -20.86
C PRO A 358 -2.70 -5.66 -21.31
N ALA A 359 -2.40 -5.45 -22.59
CA ALA A 359 -2.17 -4.12 -23.16
C ALA A 359 -3.47 -3.32 -23.42
N ALA A 360 -4.63 -3.99 -23.44
CA ALA A 360 -5.94 -3.40 -23.70
C ALA A 360 -6.91 -3.62 -22.52
N SER A 361 -6.39 -4.00 -21.34
CA SER A 361 -7.18 -4.38 -20.15
C SER A 361 -8.04 -3.26 -19.56
N LEU A 362 -7.76 -2.00 -19.91
CA LEU A 362 -8.56 -0.83 -19.53
C LEU A 362 -9.65 -0.47 -20.54
N ILE A 363 -9.74 -1.18 -21.69
CA ILE A 363 -10.91 -1.08 -22.57
C ILE A 363 -12.03 -1.92 -21.95
N LYS A 364 -12.98 -1.22 -21.32
CA LYS A 364 -14.15 -1.81 -20.68
C LYS A 364 -15.38 -0.94 -20.90
N LEU A 365 -16.54 -1.59 -20.98
CA LEU A 365 -17.85 -0.97 -20.81
C LEU A 365 -18.49 -1.57 -19.57
N GLU A 366 -18.39 -0.84 -18.46
CA GLU A 366 -18.95 -1.20 -17.16
C GLU A 366 -20.12 -0.27 -16.82
N ARG A 367 -21.11 -0.80 -16.09
CA ARG A 367 -22.29 -0.08 -15.60
C ARG A 367 -22.49 -0.37 -14.11
N MET A 368 -23.02 0.62 -13.39
CA MET A 368 -23.35 0.53 -11.96
C MET A 368 -24.75 1.10 -11.73
N TYR A 369 -25.66 0.29 -11.21
CA TYR A 369 -26.96 0.74 -10.72
C TYR A 369 -26.85 1.26 -9.27
N ASN A 370 -27.68 2.25 -8.95
CA ASN A 370 -27.87 2.76 -7.59
C ASN A 370 -29.31 3.21 -7.38
N SER A 371 -30.06 2.48 -6.56
CA SER A 371 -31.45 2.78 -6.18
C SER A 371 -31.69 4.20 -5.63
N VAL A 372 -30.71 4.78 -4.92
CA VAL A 372 -30.81 6.17 -4.43
C VAL A 372 -30.73 7.19 -5.56
N ALA A 373 -30.02 6.92 -6.66
CA ALA A 373 -29.97 7.83 -7.82
C ALA A 373 -31.30 7.89 -8.59
N VAL A 374 -32.19 6.91 -8.41
CA VAL A 374 -33.59 6.98 -8.88
C VAL A 374 -34.44 7.85 -7.95
N THR A 375 -34.19 7.78 -6.64
CA THR A 375 -35.04 8.43 -5.62
C THR A 375 -34.64 9.88 -5.34
N TYR A 376 -33.36 10.21 -5.47
CA TYR A 376 -32.76 11.53 -5.24
C TYR A 376 -31.91 11.95 -6.46
N PRO A 377 -32.53 12.17 -7.64
CA PRO A 377 -31.82 12.44 -8.89
C PRO A 377 -31.04 13.78 -8.89
N GLU A 378 -31.33 14.69 -7.95
CA GLU A 378 -30.57 15.93 -7.74
C GLU A 378 -29.27 15.72 -6.93
N GLU A 379 -29.20 14.66 -6.12
CA GLU A 379 -28.03 14.33 -5.29
C GLU A 379 -27.09 13.34 -5.98
N ALA A 380 -27.64 12.38 -6.73
CA ALA A 380 -26.91 11.40 -7.51
C ALA A 380 -27.49 11.31 -8.93
N PRO A 381 -26.84 11.92 -9.94
CA PRO A 381 -27.37 11.94 -11.29
C PRO A 381 -27.34 10.56 -11.95
N SER A 382 -28.38 10.27 -12.75
CA SER A 382 -28.41 9.10 -13.62
C SER A 382 -27.73 9.38 -14.95
N GLY A 383 -26.95 8.42 -15.44
CA GLY A 383 -26.18 8.48 -16.67
C GLY A 383 -26.91 7.98 -17.92
N ILE A 384 -26.11 7.66 -18.94
CA ILE A 384 -26.57 7.44 -20.31
C ILE A 384 -27.36 6.13 -20.49
N PHE A 385 -27.28 5.18 -19.56
CA PHE A 385 -28.07 3.93 -19.55
C PHE A 385 -29.45 4.03 -18.88
N GLY A 386 -29.86 5.21 -18.41
CA GLY A 386 -31.19 5.44 -17.84
C GLY A 386 -31.17 5.59 -16.31
N LEU A 387 -32.35 5.64 -15.71
CA LEU A 387 -32.50 5.95 -14.29
C LEU A 387 -31.77 4.96 -13.39
N GLY A 388 -31.02 5.49 -12.42
CA GLY A 388 -30.21 4.73 -11.47
C GLY A 388 -28.88 4.20 -12.03
N TRP A 389 -28.68 4.18 -13.34
CA TRP A 389 -27.46 3.65 -13.96
C TRP A 389 -26.40 4.74 -14.18
N SER A 390 -25.15 4.41 -13.86
CA SER A 390 -23.94 5.12 -14.30
C SER A 390 -23.02 4.16 -15.05
N SER A 391 -22.05 4.66 -15.81
CA SER A 391 -21.17 3.83 -16.62
C SER A 391 -19.82 4.48 -16.94
N THR A 392 -18.93 3.71 -17.56
CA THR A 392 -17.68 4.23 -18.16
C THR A 392 -17.92 5.42 -19.10
N LEU A 393 -19.09 5.51 -19.73
CA LEU A 393 -19.43 6.59 -20.68
C LEU A 393 -19.79 7.91 -20.00
N ASP A 394 -20.10 7.89 -18.69
CA ASP A 394 -20.59 9.03 -17.91
C ASP A 394 -19.47 9.78 -17.17
N THR A 395 -18.21 9.37 -17.35
CA THR A 395 -17.07 9.92 -16.63
C THR A 395 -16.68 11.32 -17.13
N GLN A 396 -16.75 12.34 -16.25
CA GLN A 396 -16.48 13.73 -16.61
C GLN A 396 -15.97 14.55 -15.41
N LEU A 397 -15.27 15.66 -15.68
CA LEU A 397 -14.74 16.57 -14.65
C LEU A 397 -15.38 17.96 -14.76
N THR A 398 -16.39 18.25 -13.93
CA THR A 398 -17.04 19.56 -13.86
C THR A 398 -16.21 20.54 -13.03
N LEU A 399 -15.98 21.74 -13.57
CA LEU A 399 -15.19 22.79 -12.91
C LEU A 399 -16.11 23.92 -12.41
N SER A 400 -15.83 24.44 -11.22
CA SER A 400 -16.54 25.58 -10.65
C SER A 400 -15.59 26.58 -10.00
N ASN A 401 -16.13 27.73 -9.59
CA ASN A 401 -15.38 28.75 -8.87
C ASN A 401 -14.95 28.30 -7.45
N THR A 402 -15.61 27.28 -6.87
CA THR A 402 -15.39 26.80 -5.51
C THR A 402 -14.58 25.49 -5.44
N GLY A 403 -14.50 24.74 -6.54
CA GLY A 403 -13.80 23.45 -6.59
C GLY A 403 -13.90 22.78 -7.96
N ALA A 404 -13.46 21.53 -8.03
CA ALA A 404 -13.71 20.64 -9.17
C ALA A 404 -14.49 19.42 -8.68
N VAL A 405 -15.33 18.85 -9.53
CA VAL A 405 -16.18 17.71 -9.22
C VAL A 405 -15.99 16.65 -10.30
N TRP A 406 -15.53 15.48 -9.90
CA TRP A 406 -15.33 14.35 -10.81
C TRP A 406 -16.47 13.34 -10.65
N HIS A 407 -17.13 13.04 -11.76
CA HIS A 407 -18.09 11.96 -11.88
C HIS A 407 -17.33 10.69 -12.30
N THR A 408 -17.35 9.68 -11.45
CA THR A 408 -16.64 8.42 -11.66
C THR A 408 -17.50 7.42 -12.44
N PRO A 409 -16.89 6.42 -13.11
CA PRO A 409 -17.63 5.34 -13.79
C PRO A 409 -18.60 4.55 -12.90
N ASP A 410 -18.34 4.49 -11.59
CA ASP A 410 -19.19 3.85 -10.58
C ASP A 410 -20.28 4.78 -10.00
N GLY A 411 -20.53 5.93 -10.63
CA GLY A 411 -21.62 6.85 -10.30
C GLY A 411 -21.39 7.73 -9.07
N ARG A 412 -20.21 7.66 -8.45
CA ARG A 412 -19.84 8.56 -7.36
C ARG A 412 -19.44 9.94 -7.87
N THR A 413 -19.58 10.91 -7.00
CA THR A 413 -19.24 12.31 -7.27
C THR A 413 -18.18 12.75 -6.26
N LEU A 414 -16.96 12.98 -6.72
CA LEU A 414 -15.79 13.28 -5.87
C LEU A 414 -15.37 14.74 -6.02
N ALA A 415 -15.50 15.52 -4.93
CA ALA A 415 -15.17 16.95 -4.92
C ALA A 415 -13.72 17.21 -4.49
N PHE A 416 -12.98 17.94 -5.34
CA PHE A 416 -11.65 18.46 -5.07
C PHE A 416 -11.75 19.91 -4.58
N PRO A 417 -11.37 20.23 -3.34
CA PRO A 417 -11.41 21.58 -2.82
C PRO A 417 -10.38 22.47 -3.52
N ARG A 418 -10.69 23.76 -3.70
CA ARG A 418 -9.71 24.72 -4.23
C ARG A 418 -8.54 24.92 -3.26
N MET A 419 -7.31 24.92 -3.78
CA MET A 419 -6.09 25.19 -3.01
C MET A 419 -5.20 26.17 -3.79
N GLY A 420 -5.40 27.47 -3.54
CA GLY A 420 -4.81 28.54 -4.35
C GLY A 420 -5.23 28.43 -5.81
N ASP A 421 -4.27 28.59 -6.72
CA ASP A 421 -4.52 28.46 -8.16
C ASP A 421 -4.84 27.01 -8.59
N GLY A 422 -4.57 26.01 -7.75
CA GLY A 422 -4.79 24.59 -8.00
C GLY A 422 -5.93 23.96 -7.18
N PHE A 423 -5.87 22.63 -7.06
CA PHE A 423 -6.85 21.81 -6.35
C PHE A 423 -6.17 20.88 -5.33
N GLY A 424 -6.86 20.59 -4.24
CA GLY A 424 -6.42 19.68 -3.19
C GLY A 424 -6.75 18.21 -3.47
N ARG A 425 -6.40 17.35 -2.51
CA ARG A 425 -6.90 15.96 -2.43
C ARG A 425 -8.40 15.96 -2.09
N VAL A 426 -9.14 14.94 -2.53
CA VAL A 426 -10.49 14.68 -1.99
C VAL A 426 -10.36 14.42 -0.47
N PRO A 427 -11.19 15.01 0.41
CA PRO A 427 -11.01 14.88 1.86
C PRO A 427 -11.07 13.43 2.35
N SER A 428 -12.10 12.69 1.96
CA SER A 428 -12.38 11.31 2.40
C SER A 428 -11.73 10.22 1.54
N GLU A 429 -11.12 10.57 0.40
CA GLU A 429 -10.79 9.61 -0.66
C GLU A 429 -9.42 9.81 -1.30
N SER A 430 -8.84 8.73 -1.79
CA SER A 430 -7.43 8.67 -2.22
C SER A 430 -7.19 9.15 -3.66
N TYR A 431 -7.76 10.31 -3.99
CA TYR A 431 -7.66 10.96 -5.28
C TYR A 431 -7.13 12.40 -5.18
N TRP A 432 -6.32 12.77 -6.15
CA TRP A 432 -5.75 14.11 -6.34
C TRP A 432 -6.04 14.59 -7.75
N LEU A 433 -6.17 15.91 -7.91
CA LEU A 433 -6.32 16.56 -9.21
C LEU A 433 -5.09 17.44 -9.49
N SER A 434 -4.42 17.19 -10.62
CA SER A 434 -3.28 17.97 -11.09
C SER A 434 -3.49 18.44 -12.53
N LYS A 435 -2.60 19.30 -13.02
CA LYS A 435 -2.62 19.88 -14.37
C LYS A 435 -1.31 19.52 -15.07
N THR A 436 -1.38 19.06 -16.32
CA THR A 436 -0.21 18.86 -17.19
C THR A 436 -0.33 19.69 -18.45
N VAL A 437 0.78 20.28 -18.90
CA VAL A 437 0.82 21.36 -19.89
C VAL A 437 1.77 21.03 -21.04
N PRO A 438 1.65 21.70 -22.21
CA PRO A 438 2.63 21.60 -23.28
C PRO A 438 4.07 21.81 -22.80
N GLY A 439 4.92 20.81 -23.02
CA GLY A 439 6.29 20.74 -22.49
C GLY A 439 6.50 19.61 -21.47
N ASP A 440 5.44 19.13 -20.82
CA ASP A 440 5.50 17.93 -19.99
C ASP A 440 5.61 16.66 -20.85
N GLU A 441 6.33 15.66 -20.35
CA GLU A 441 6.43 14.33 -20.97
C GLU A 441 5.04 13.66 -21.06
N LEU A 442 4.26 13.76 -19.99
CA LEU A 442 2.91 13.17 -19.88
C LEU A 442 1.95 13.77 -20.92
N TYR A 443 1.91 15.11 -21.02
CA TYR A 443 1.14 15.82 -22.03
C TYR A 443 1.54 15.37 -23.45
N SER A 444 2.85 15.35 -23.73
CA SER A 444 3.38 15.00 -25.04
C SER A 444 3.05 13.55 -25.43
N TYR A 445 3.09 12.63 -24.47
CA TYR A 445 2.72 11.24 -24.69
C TYR A 445 1.24 11.08 -25.04
N VAL A 446 0.33 11.61 -24.21
CA VAL A 446 -1.13 11.52 -24.43
C VAL A 446 -1.51 12.16 -25.77
N SER A 447 -1.05 13.37 -26.04
CA SER A 447 -1.32 14.11 -27.30
C SER A 447 -0.84 13.34 -28.55
N THR A 448 0.36 12.73 -28.49
CA THR A 448 0.90 11.90 -29.58
C THR A 448 0.10 10.61 -29.76
N ALA A 449 -0.27 9.95 -28.66
CA ALA A 449 -1.05 8.72 -28.67
C ALA A 449 -2.46 8.95 -29.23
N THR A 450 -3.13 10.05 -28.86
CA THR A 450 -4.43 10.47 -29.44
C THR A 450 -4.32 10.71 -30.94
N THR A 451 -3.30 11.45 -31.38
CA THR A 451 -3.06 11.69 -32.82
C THR A 451 -2.84 10.39 -33.60
N LYS A 452 -2.16 9.41 -32.99
CA LYS A 452 -1.95 8.08 -33.58
C LYS A 452 -3.25 7.28 -33.64
N ALA A 453 -4.02 7.25 -32.54
CA ALA A 453 -5.29 6.53 -32.45
C ALA A 453 -6.29 6.99 -33.51
N ILE A 454 -6.45 8.32 -33.66
CA ILE A 454 -7.31 8.92 -34.70
C ILE A 454 -6.87 8.42 -36.08
N LYS A 455 -5.59 8.57 -36.45
CA LYS A 455 -5.08 8.12 -37.76
C LYS A 455 -5.28 6.62 -38.02
N THR A 456 -5.11 5.78 -37.01
CA THR A 456 -5.36 4.34 -37.13
C THR A 456 -6.83 4.04 -37.39
N ALA A 457 -7.75 4.76 -36.73
CA ALA A 457 -9.18 4.61 -36.93
C ALA A 457 -9.65 5.19 -38.29
N GLU A 458 -9.15 6.36 -38.69
CA GLU A 458 -9.39 6.97 -40.01
C GLU A 458 -8.94 6.07 -41.16
N ASN A 459 -7.75 5.47 -41.05
CA ASN A 459 -7.23 4.49 -42.02
C ASN A 459 -8.11 3.22 -42.09
N ALA A 460 -8.79 2.86 -41.00
CA ALA A 460 -9.77 1.79 -40.94
C ALA A 460 -11.21 2.25 -41.32
N GLY A 461 -11.35 3.42 -41.95
CA GLY A 461 -12.62 3.94 -42.46
C GLY A 461 -13.57 4.53 -41.41
N ARG A 462 -13.15 4.64 -40.13
CA ARG A 462 -13.96 5.25 -39.08
C ARG A 462 -13.88 6.77 -39.13
N LYS A 463 -15.03 7.44 -38.94
CA LYS A 463 -15.10 8.89 -38.73
C LYS A 463 -15.02 9.16 -37.23
N VAL A 464 -13.86 9.60 -36.77
CA VAL A 464 -13.59 9.89 -35.36
C VAL A 464 -12.76 11.15 -35.22
N SER A 465 -12.82 11.73 -34.03
CA SER A 465 -12.10 12.92 -33.60
C SER A 465 -11.73 12.77 -32.11
N ALA A 466 -11.02 13.74 -31.57
CA ALA A 466 -10.85 13.89 -30.12
C ALA A 466 -10.82 15.39 -29.79
N PRO A 467 -11.02 15.79 -28.53
CA PRO A 467 -10.87 17.19 -28.10
C PRO A 467 -9.54 17.79 -28.58
N THR A 468 -9.63 18.86 -29.37
CA THR A 468 -8.54 19.40 -30.18
C THR A 468 -7.35 19.84 -29.32
N ALA A 469 -6.17 19.24 -29.54
CA ALA A 469 -4.85 19.62 -28.99
C ALA A 469 -4.91 20.56 -27.76
N PRO A 470 -5.44 20.07 -26.63
CA PRO A 470 -5.96 20.95 -25.59
C PRO A 470 -4.84 21.74 -24.92
N ALA A 471 -5.11 22.97 -24.50
CA ALA A 471 -4.10 23.85 -23.91
C ALA A 471 -3.42 23.26 -22.65
N TYR A 472 -4.04 22.25 -22.04
CA TYR A 472 -3.55 21.42 -20.94
C TYR A 472 -4.50 20.23 -20.75
N TYR A 473 -4.07 19.21 -20.01
CA TYR A 473 -4.98 18.20 -19.46
C TYR A 473 -5.11 18.37 -17.94
N TRP A 474 -6.33 18.20 -17.43
CA TRP A 474 -6.55 17.85 -16.04
C TRP A 474 -6.28 16.37 -15.84
N VAL A 475 -5.62 16.01 -14.74
CA VAL A 475 -5.24 14.63 -14.43
C VAL A 475 -5.74 14.29 -13.03
N VAL A 476 -6.77 13.45 -12.96
CA VAL A 476 -7.19 12.83 -11.71
C VAL A 476 -6.36 11.56 -11.49
N TYR A 477 -5.69 11.43 -10.36
CA TYR A 477 -4.82 10.28 -10.09
C TYR A 477 -4.95 9.76 -8.65
N ASN A 478 -4.57 8.49 -8.44
CA ASN A 478 -4.65 7.83 -7.15
C ASN A 478 -3.34 7.10 -6.75
N SER A 479 -3.38 6.50 -5.56
CA SER A 479 -2.26 5.76 -4.95
C SER A 479 -1.90 4.45 -5.67
N LYS A 480 -2.79 3.94 -6.52
CA LYS A 480 -2.61 2.72 -7.33
C LYS A 480 -1.98 3.00 -8.71
N HIS A 481 -1.54 4.23 -8.97
CA HIS A 481 -1.00 4.68 -10.26
C HIS A 481 -2.03 4.68 -11.41
N VAL A 482 -3.33 4.69 -11.12
CA VAL A 482 -4.36 5.01 -12.12
C VAL A 482 -4.38 6.52 -12.35
N ARG A 483 -4.51 6.94 -13.61
CA ARG A 483 -4.70 8.33 -14.01
C ARG A 483 -5.81 8.45 -15.05
N TYR A 484 -6.76 9.35 -14.82
CA TYR A 484 -7.79 9.76 -15.76
C TYR A 484 -7.46 11.16 -16.29
N PHE A 485 -7.54 11.34 -17.60
CA PHE A 485 -7.27 12.60 -18.28
C PHE A 485 -8.57 13.25 -18.71
N TYR A 486 -8.67 14.56 -18.50
CA TYR A 486 -9.76 15.40 -18.95
C TYR A 486 -9.21 16.62 -19.67
N ASP A 487 -9.93 17.11 -20.67
CA ASP A 487 -9.60 18.36 -21.35
C ASP A 487 -10.01 19.60 -20.49
N PRO A 488 -9.76 20.83 -20.94
CA PRO A 488 -10.17 22.05 -20.23
C PRO A 488 -11.68 22.23 -20.07
N SER A 489 -12.51 21.55 -20.87
CA SER A 489 -13.99 21.59 -20.75
C SER A 489 -14.53 20.59 -19.71
N GLY A 490 -13.74 19.56 -19.39
CA GLY A 490 -14.12 18.46 -18.50
C GLY A 490 -14.42 17.14 -19.22
N ALA A 491 -14.30 17.11 -20.55
CA ALA A 491 -14.50 15.91 -21.36
C ALA A 491 -13.36 14.90 -21.16
N TRP A 492 -13.69 13.61 -21.10
CA TRP A 492 -12.72 12.53 -20.91
C TRP A 492 -11.78 12.43 -22.12
N THR A 493 -10.47 12.28 -21.88
CA THR A 493 -9.45 12.18 -22.93
C THR A 493 -8.51 10.98 -22.77
N GLY A 494 -8.68 10.19 -21.70
CA GLY A 494 -8.00 8.90 -21.57
C GLY A 494 -7.94 8.36 -20.15
N VAL A 495 -7.50 7.12 -20.02
CA VAL A 495 -7.17 6.46 -18.75
C VAL A 495 -5.90 5.64 -18.92
N MET A 496 -5.02 5.62 -17.90
CA MET A 496 -3.88 4.71 -17.83
C MET A 496 -3.74 4.14 -16.42
N GLU A 497 -3.15 2.96 -16.31
CA GLU A 497 -2.74 2.35 -15.05
C GLU A 497 -1.26 1.97 -15.11
N GLY A 498 -0.46 2.54 -14.19
CA GLY A 498 0.97 2.25 -14.07
C GLY A 498 1.80 2.76 -15.26
N HIS A 499 2.03 1.89 -16.25
CA HIS A 499 2.92 2.15 -17.38
C HIS A 499 2.18 2.82 -18.54
N TYR A 500 2.86 3.69 -19.30
CA TYR A 500 2.25 4.42 -20.43
C TYR A 500 1.59 3.52 -21.49
N ALA A 501 2.08 2.29 -21.64
CA ALA A 501 1.55 1.30 -22.59
C ALA A 501 0.18 0.69 -22.23
N THR A 502 -0.48 1.13 -21.14
CA THR A 502 -1.88 0.79 -20.84
C THR A 502 -2.87 1.89 -21.26
N LEU A 503 -2.37 3.04 -21.78
CA LEU A 503 -3.17 4.21 -22.11
C LEU A 503 -4.31 3.85 -23.07
N THR A 504 -5.53 3.99 -22.58
CA THR A 504 -6.78 3.79 -23.32
C THR A 504 -7.43 5.15 -23.55
N LEU A 505 -7.97 5.37 -24.74
CA LEU A 505 -8.40 6.68 -25.22
C LEU A 505 -9.85 6.64 -25.73
N PRO A 506 -10.73 7.53 -25.23
CA PRO A 506 -12.01 7.81 -25.89
C PRO A 506 -11.79 8.57 -27.20
N LEU A 507 -12.54 8.20 -28.23
CA LEU A 507 -12.65 8.88 -29.51
C LEU A 507 -14.11 9.26 -29.75
N TYR A 508 -14.30 10.43 -30.32
CA TYR A 508 -15.60 11.09 -30.41
C TYR A 508 -16.01 11.35 -31.86
N LEU A 509 -17.29 11.27 -32.17
CA LEU A 509 -17.86 11.86 -33.36
C LEU A 509 -18.32 13.28 -33.06
N SER A 510 -17.91 14.25 -33.88
CA SER A 510 -18.44 15.61 -33.82
C SER A 510 -19.74 15.67 -34.62
N ASP A 511 -20.83 16.07 -33.97
CA ASP A 511 -22.02 16.50 -34.70
C ASP A 511 -21.67 17.74 -35.55
N SER A 512 -22.03 17.68 -36.83
CA SER A 512 -21.78 18.74 -37.81
C SER A 512 -22.73 19.93 -37.65
N ALA A 513 -23.87 19.75 -36.96
CA ALA A 513 -24.88 20.79 -36.76
C ALA A 513 -24.73 21.52 -35.41
N THR A 514 -24.48 20.80 -34.31
CA THR A 514 -24.36 21.39 -32.96
C THR A 514 -22.92 21.56 -32.47
N GLY A 515 -21.95 20.85 -33.05
CA GLY A 515 -20.58 20.78 -32.52
C GLY A 515 -20.43 19.95 -31.24
N ALA A 516 -21.47 19.22 -30.82
CA ALA A 516 -21.39 18.28 -29.71
C ALA A 516 -20.44 17.11 -30.04
N LEU A 517 -19.77 16.57 -29.03
CA LEU A 517 -18.90 15.40 -29.13
C LEU A 517 -19.57 14.19 -28.50
N GLU A 518 -19.88 13.17 -29.30
CA GLU A 518 -20.45 11.90 -28.86
C GLU A 518 -19.38 10.81 -28.81
N LEU A 519 -19.25 10.07 -27.70
CA LEU A 519 -18.21 9.06 -27.50
C LEU A 519 -18.50 7.79 -28.32
N THR A 520 -17.85 7.59 -29.46
CA THR A 520 -18.14 6.44 -30.35
C THR A 520 -17.22 5.25 -30.16
N ASP A 521 -15.96 5.45 -29.78
CA ASP A 521 -14.99 4.35 -29.66
C ASP A 521 -14.07 4.55 -28.46
N ILE A 522 -13.78 3.48 -27.71
CA ILE A 522 -12.76 3.42 -26.65
C ILE A 522 -11.64 2.51 -27.14
N VAL A 523 -10.43 3.04 -27.35
CA VAL A 523 -9.37 2.35 -28.09
C VAL A 523 -8.02 2.32 -27.38
N HIS A 524 -7.21 1.31 -27.68
CA HIS A 524 -5.80 1.29 -27.27
C HIS A 524 -4.88 1.62 -28.48
N PRO A 525 -4.07 2.71 -28.42
CA PRO A 525 -3.41 3.38 -29.57
C PRO A 525 -2.30 2.58 -30.26
N ALA A 526 -2.00 1.37 -29.81
CA ALA A 526 -0.93 0.55 -30.38
C ALA A 526 -1.29 -0.92 -30.64
N SER A 527 -2.50 -1.39 -30.29
CA SER A 527 -2.85 -2.82 -30.38
C SER A 527 -3.92 -3.19 -31.40
N GLY A 528 -4.46 -2.19 -32.13
CA GLY A 528 -5.60 -2.37 -33.03
C GLY A 528 -6.94 -2.65 -32.34
N ARG A 529 -6.95 -2.90 -31.02
CA ARG A 529 -8.16 -3.20 -30.24
C ARG A 529 -8.94 -1.94 -29.87
N GLY A 530 -10.26 -2.03 -29.97
CA GLY A 530 -11.19 -1.02 -29.52
C GLY A 530 -12.55 -1.60 -29.15
N LEU A 531 -13.38 -0.75 -28.55
CA LEU A 531 -14.78 -1.00 -28.26
C LEU A 531 -15.57 0.14 -28.91
N GLN A 532 -16.50 -0.18 -29.78
CA GLN A 532 -17.40 0.78 -30.42
C GLN A 532 -18.74 0.82 -29.69
N ILE A 533 -19.30 2.01 -29.53
CA ILE A 533 -20.64 2.28 -29.02
C ILE A 533 -21.50 2.83 -30.18
N ARG A 534 -22.75 2.38 -30.28
CA ARG A 534 -23.78 2.95 -31.15
C ARG A 534 -24.96 3.40 -30.30
N TYR A 535 -25.46 4.60 -30.56
CA TYR A 535 -26.56 5.22 -29.83
C TYR A 535 -27.84 5.20 -30.66
N GLY A 536 -28.97 4.97 -29.99
CA GLY A 536 -30.31 5.26 -30.48
C GLY A 536 -30.95 6.38 -29.67
N ASN A 537 -32.06 6.93 -30.15
CA ASN A 537 -32.84 7.93 -29.41
C ASN A 537 -33.92 7.23 -28.57
N SER A 538 -34.11 7.66 -27.32
CA SER A 538 -35.32 7.31 -26.56
C SER A 538 -36.56 7.83 -27.30
N PRO A 539 -37.59 6.99 -27.53
CA PRO A 539 -38.86 7.43 -28.10
C PRO A 539 -39.62 8.45 -27.23
N ARG A 540 -39.24 8.63 -25.95
CA ARG A 540 -40.01 9.41 -24.98
C ARG A 540 -39.40 10.74 -24.61
N ASP A 541 -38.11 10.77 -24.26
CA ASP A 541 -37.40 11.98 -23.83
C ASP A 541 -36.41 12.55 -24.87
N ASN A 542 -36.32 11.90 -26.04
CA ASN A 542 -35.42 12.23 -27.14
C ASN A 542 -33.91 12.26 -26.76
N ARG A 543 -33.53 11.71 -25.60
CA ARG A 543 -32.11 11.56 -25.22
C ARG A 543 -31.48 10.38 -25.94
N ILE A 544 -30.18 10.50 -26.23
CA ILE A 544 -29.37 9.40 -26.73
C ILE A 544 -29.16 8.34 -25.64
N ARG A 545 -29.28 7.07 -26.03
CA ARG A 545 -29.08 5.87 -25.20
C ARG A 545 -28.22 4.86 -25.98
N PRO A 546 -27.29 4.12 -25.35
CA PRO A 546 -26.56 3.08 -26.06
C PRO A 546 -27.54 2.01 -26.53
N GLU A 547 -27.59 1.76 -27.83
CA GLU A 547 -28.41 0.71 -28.47
C GLU A 547 -27.60 -0.59 -28.58
N SER A 548 -26.33 -0.48 -28.96
CA SER A 548 -25.41 -1.61 -29.01
C SER A 548 -23.96 -1.19 -28.78
N ALA A 549 -23.15 -2.13 -28.30
CA ALA A 549 -21.70 -1.96 -28.23
C ALA A 549 -21.00 -3.21 -28.76
N SER A 550 -19.81 -3.05 -29.34
CA SER A 550 -19.06 -4.13 -29.99
C SER A 550 -17.56 -4.02 -29.72
N THR A 551 -16.90 -5.08 -29.26
CA THR A 551 -15.43 -5.17 -29.24
C THR A 551 -14.92 -5.46 -30.65
N TYR A 552 -13.76 -4.91 -31.02
CA TYR A 552 -13.18 -5.10 -32.33
C TYR A 552 -11.64 -5.12 -32.33
N LEU A 553 -11.07 -5.70 -33.38
CA LEU A 553 -9.64 -5.73 -33.67
C LEU A 553 -9.39 -5.18 -35.09
N ILE A 554 -8.37 -4.35 -35.22
CA ILE A 554 -7.79 -3.91 -36.50
C ILE A 554 -6.45 -4.62 -36.66
N ASP A 555 -6.39 -5.61 -37.55
CA ASP A 555 -5.15 -6.29 -37.97
C ASP A 555 -4.81 -5.87 -39.41
N HIS A 556 -5.78 -5.99 -40.31
CA HIS A 556 -5.74 -5.45 -41.68
C HIS A 556 -7.10 -4.83 -42.04
N ASP A 557 -8.18 -5.59 -41.84
CA ASP A 557 -9.57 -5.11 -41.81
C ASP A 557 -10.08 -4.96 -40.37
N VAL A 558 -11.28 -4.40 -40.20
CA VAL A 558 -12.01 -4.34 -38.91
C VAL A 558 -12.72 -5.66 -38.67
N GLN A 559 -12.27 -6.44 -37.68
CA GLN A 559 -12.97 -7.62 -37.19
C GLN A 559 -13.76 -7.29 -35.93
N ILE A 560 -15.08 -7.51 -35.94
CA ILE A 560 -15.90 -7.53 -34.72
C ILE A 560 -15.65 -8.85 -33.98
N LEU A 561 -15.54 -8.79 -32.66
CA LEU A 561 -15.32 -9.95 -31.79
C LEU A 561 -16.62 -10.29 -31.06
N ASP A 562 -17.01 -9.46 -30.10
CA ASP A 562 -18.23 -9.61 -29.31
C ASP A 562 -19.18 -8.43 -29.58
N THR A 563 -20.47 -8.60 -29.31
CA THR A 563 -21.46 -7.54 -29.40
C THR A 563 -22.56 -7.75 -28.38
N VAL A 564 -22.97 -6.66 -27.74
CA VAL A 564 -24.12 -6.59 -26.84
C VAL A 564 -25.16 -5.63 -27.41
N THR A 565 -26.44 -5.90 -27.14
CA THR A 565 -27.55 -4.98 -27.49
C THR A 565 -28.41 -4.69 -26.27
N TYR A 566 -28.80 -3.43 -26.13
CA TYR A 566 -29.50 -2.89 -24.97
C TYR A 566 -30.98 -2.68 -25.31
N ILE A 567 -31.85 -3.24 -24.48
CA ILE A 567 -33.31 -3.14 -24.64
C ILE A 567 -33.84 -2.32 -23.48
N TYR A 568 -34.57 -1.26 -23.81
CA TYR A 568 -35.22 -0.38 -22.83
C TYR A 568 -36.73 -0.61 -22.87
N ASP A 569 -37.36 -0.63 -21.69
CA ASP A 569 -38.79 -0.39 -21.52
C ASP A 569 -38.94 1.06 -21.06
N ASP A 570 -39.66 1.87 -21.83
CA ASP A 570 -39.73 3.32 -21.64
C ASP A 570 -38.32 3.99 -21.67
N ASP A 571 -37.81 4.46 -20.52
CA ASP A 571 -36.44 4.97 -20.34
C ASP A 571 -35.64 4.13 -19.30
N LEU A 572 -36.07 2.89 -19.05
CA LEU A 572 -35.48 1.97 -18.09
C LEU A 572 -34.83 0.81 -18.84
N LEU A 573 -33.55 0.52 -18.56
CA LEU A 573 -32.87 -0.61 -19.18
C LEU A 573 -33.49 -1.92 -18.68
N ALA A 574 -34.25 -2.60 -19.53
CA ALA A 574 -35.02 -3.79 -19.19
C ALA A 574 -34.25 -5.10 -19.49
N ALA A 575 -33.38 -5.10 -20.51
CA ALA A 575 -32.52 -6.24 -20.80
C ALA A 575 -31.23 -5.86 -21.53
N VAL A 576 -30.22 -6.72 -21.41
CA VAL A 576 -29.00 -6.71 -22.22
C VAL A 576 -28.82 -8.09 -22.85
N ASN A 577 -28.90 -8.15 -24.18
CA ASN A 577 -28.51 -9.37 -24.90
C ASN A 577 -26.99 -9.40 -24.99
N ARG A 578 -26.39 -10.48 -24.50
CA ARG A 578 -24.97 -10.77 -24.53
C ARG A 578 -24.72 -12.07 -25.31
N PRO A 579 -23.48 -12.38 -25.73
CA PRO A 579 -23.17 -13.63 -26.42
C PRO A 579 -23.47 -14.91 -25.61
N ASP A 580 -23.50 -14.80 -24.29
CA ASP A 580 -23.75 -15.89 -23.32
C ASP A 580 -25.22 -16.00 -22.86
N GLY A 581 -26.06 -14.98 -23.09
CA GLY A 581 -27.49 -15.02 -22.77
C GLY A 581 -28.11 -13.63 -22.59
N ILE A 582 -29.21 -13.53 -21.83
CA ILE A 582 -29.96 -12.27 -21.68
C ILE A 582 -30.09 -11.88 -20.20
N ARG A 583 -29.33 -10.88 -19.78
CA ARG A 583 -29.48 -10.24 -18.46
C ARG A 583 -30.76 -9.41 -18.47
N ARG A 584 -31.65 -9.54 -17.47
CA ARG A 584 -32.94 -8.81 -17.43
C ARG A 584 -33.20 -8.13 -16.09
N TYR A 585 -33.88 -7.00 -16.14
CA TYR A 585 -34.26 -6.20 -14.97
C TYR A 585 -35.75 -5.85 -15.05
N THR A 586 -36.52 -6.15 -14.01
CA THR A 586 -37.89 -5.65 -13.86
C THR A 586 -37.90 -4.45 -12.92
N HIS A 587 -38.85 -3.54 -13.10
CA HIS A 587 -38.91 -2.29 -12.34
C HIS A 587 -40.29 -2.11 -11.71
N ASN A 588 -40.33 -1.70 -10.44
CA ASN A 588 -41.59 -1.43 -9.75
C ASN A 588 -42.20 -0.07 -10.15
N ALA A 589 -43.38 0.24 -9.60
CA ALA A 589 -44.10 1.49 -9.86
C ALA A 589 -43.32 2.78 -9.48
N LYS A 590 -42.25 2.70 -8.67
CA LYS A 590 -41.34 3.82 -8.37
C LYS A 590 -40.15 3.90 -9.34
N ARG A 591 -40.12 3.07 -10.38
CA ARG A 591 -39.00 2.93 -11.36
C ARG A 591 -37.69 2.44 -10.73
N LEU A 592 -37.75 1.79 -9.57
CA LEU A 592 -36.62 1.10 -8.93
C LEU A 592 -36.54 -0.33 -9.47
N ILE A 593 -35.34 -0.90 -9.63
CA ILE A 593 -35.17 -2.31 -10.02
C ILE A 593 -35.78 -3.21 -8.94
N GLU A 594 -36.84 -3.92 -9.30
CA GLU A 594 -37.57 -4.84 -8.43
C GLU A 594 -36.98 -6.24 -8.52
N GLU A 595 -36.64 -6.75 -9.70
CA GLU A 595 -35.95 -8.03 -9.85
C GLU A 595 -34.76 -7.95 -10.80
N VAL A 596 -33.73 -8.73 -10.51
CA VAL A 596 -32.63 -9.02 -11.44
C VAL A 596 -32.69 -10.50 -11.83
N TRP A 597 -32.49 -10.76 -13.11
CA TRP A 597 -32.48 -12.11 -13.69
C TRP A 597 -31.17 -12.34 -14.46
N ASP A 598 -30.56 -13.49 -14.21
CA ASP A 598 -29.31 -13.90 -14.85
C ASP A 598 -29.47 -14.21 -16.35
N VAL A 599 -28.33 -14.40 -17.01
CA VAL A 599 -28.27 -14.70 -18.46
C VAL A 599 -28.94 -16.02 -18.83
N ASN A 600 -29.10 -16.95 -17.88
CA ASN A 600 -29.75 -18.25 -18.05
C ASN A 600 -31.28 -18.21 -17.80
N GLY A 601 -31.79 -17.11 -17.25
CA GLY A 601 -33.21 -16.93 -16.94
C GLY A 601 -33.61 -17.30 -15.50
N HIS A 602 -32.66 -17.47 -14.58
CA HIS A 602 -32.90 -17.57 -13.15
C HIS A 602 -33.06 -16.17 -12.52
N ARG A 603 -33.95 -16.05 -11.53
CA ARG A 603 -34.11 -14.79 -10.78
C ARG A 603 -33.14 -14.78 -9.61
N GLU A 604 -32.20 -13.83 -9.63
CA GLU A 604 -31.19 -13.68 -8.60
C GLU A 604 -31.74 -12.98 -7.36
N VAL A 605 -32.61 -11.98 -7.55
CA VAL A 605 -33.14 -11.18 -6.44
C VAL A 605 -34.52 -10.61 -6.74
N THR A 606 -35.35 -10.43 -5.70
CA THR A 606 -36.50 -9.52 -5.68
C THR A 606 -36.35 -8.54 -4.51
N ASN A 607 -36.43 -7.23 -4.76
CA ASN A 607 -36.22 -6.14 -3.80
C ASN A 607 -37.51 -5.34 -3.54
N THR A 608 -37.86 -5.17 -2.25
CA THR A 608 -38.94 -4.25 -1.81
C THR A 608 -38.34 -3.01 -1.13
N TYR A 609 -38.85 -1.83 -1.47
CA TYR A 609 -38.27 -0.55 -1.05
C TYR A 609 -39.22 0.34 -0.23
N ASP A 610 -38.66 1.03 0.76
CA ASP A 610 -39.38 2.04 1.55
C ASP A 610 -39.66 3.35 0.77
N GLY A 611 -40.19 4.36 1.47
CA GLY A 611 -40.46 5.69 0.90
C GLY A 611 -39.20 6.52 0.57
N GLN A 612 -38.00 6.03 0.87
CA GLN A 612 -36.70 6.69 0.66
C GLN A 612 -35.80 5.89 -0.30
N GLY A 613 -36.34 4.88 -0.99
CA GLY A 613 -35.60 4.08 -1.96
C GLY A 613 -34.63 3.07 -1.33
N ARG A 614 -34.77 2.77 -0.04
CA ARG A 614 -33.94 1.80 0.67
C ARG A 614 -34.60 0.42 0.69
N VAL A 615 -33.83 -0.65 0.52
CA VAL A 615 -34.34 -2.03 0.56
C VAL A 615 -34.79 -2.38 1.97
N VAL A 616 -36.05 -2.72 2.17
CA VAL A 616 -36.58 -3.18 3.47
C VAL A 616 -36.85 -4.69 3.53
N HIS A 617 -37.00 -5.31 2.36
CA HIS A 617 -37.12 -6.77 2.21
C HIS A 617 -36.47 -7.21 0.90
N GLN A 618 -35.79 -8.35 0.93
CA GLN A 618 -35.18 -8.98 -0.21
C GLN A 618 -35.48 -10.48 -0.21
N LEU A 619 -35.92 -11.01 -1.36
CA LEU A 619 -35.97 -12.44 -1.66
C LEU A 619 -34.75 -12.78 -2.51
N THR A 620 -33.86 -13.65 -2.00
CA THR A 620 -32.63 -14.04 -2.72
C THR A 620 -32.86 -15.20 -3.68
N GLU A 621 -31.87 -15.50 -4.55
CA GLU A 621 -31.86 -16.61 -5.51
C GLU A 621 -32.20 -17.97 -4.85
N HIS A 622 -31.82 -18.11 -3.58
CA HIS A 622 -32.01 -19.30 -2.74
C HIS A 622 -33.41 -19.36 -2.10
N SER A 623 -34.35 -18.51 -2.53
CA SER A 623 -35.70 -18.36 -1.97
C SER A 623 -35.73 -18.06 -0.46
N ARG A 624 -34.73 -17.32 0.05
CA ARG A 624 -34.72 -16.83 1.44
C ARG A 624 -35.26 -15.41 1.48
N GLU A 625 -36.20 -15.16 2.39
CA GLU A 625 -36.74 -13.83 2.64
C GLU A 625 -35.99 -13.15 3.80
N VAL A 626 -35.40 -12.00 3.52
CA VAL A 626 -34.59 -11.26 4.50
C VAL A 626 -35.09 -9.83 4.61
N SER A 627 -35.22 -9.37 5.86
CA SER A 627 -35.66 -8.02 6.22
C SER A 627 -34.48 -7.14 6.63
N PHE A 628 -34.60 -5.84 6.35
CA PHE A 628 -33.62 -4.81 6.70
C PHE A 628 -34.28 -3.73 7.56
N VAL A 629 -33.77 -3.51 8.77
CA VAL A 629 -34.27 -2.51 9.71
C VAL A 629 -33.19 -1.47 9.99
N TYR A 630 -33.44 -0.24 9.55
CA TYR A 630 -32.55 0.91 9.74
C TYR A 630 -32.83 1.59 11.09
N ALA A 631 -31.82 1.60 11.96
CA ALA A 631 -31.89 2.08 13.34
C ALA A 631 -30.94 3.27 13.59
N PRO A 632 -31.16 4.04 14.69
CA PRO A 632 -30.32 5.19 15.02
C PRO A 632 -28.82 4.87 15.15
N GLY A 633 -27.97 5.83 14.77
CA GLY A 633 -26.51 5.66 14.81
C GLY A 633 -25.93 4.88 13.63
N ILE A 634 -26.56 4.98 12.45
CA ILE A 634 -26.16 4.29 11.20
C ILE A 634 -25.98 2.79 11.43
N MET A 635 -27.00 2.20 12.05
CA MET A 635 -27.07 0.79 12.38
C MET A 635 -28.15 0.12 11.51
N THR A 636 -27.85 -1.04 10.95
CA THR A 636 -28.79 -1.83 10.16
C THR A 636 -28.85 -3.25 10.71
N ILE A 637 -30.06 -3.72 11.02
CA ILE A 637 -30.32 -5.09 11.44
C ILE A 637 -30.82 -5.86 10.22
N VAL A 638 -30.18 -6.99 9.93
CA VAL A 638 -30.52 -7.88 8.81
C VAL A 638 -30.93 -9.23 9.40
N ALA A 639 -32.20 -9.61 9.24
CA ALA A 639 -32.79 -10.80 9.88
C ALA A 639 -33.76 -11.51 8.93
N ASP A 640 -34.01 -12.81 9.17
CA ASP A 640 -35.03 -13.56 8.43
C ASP A 640 -36.40 -12.86 8.56
N ALA A 641 -37.07 -12.62 7.44
CA ALA A 641 -38.26 -11.77 7.40
C ALA A 641 -39.52 -12.40 8.02
N ILE A 642 -39.54 -13.74 8.17
CA ILE A 642 -40.71 -14.50 8.62
C ILE A 642 -40.59 -14.83 10.12
N THR A 643 -39.39 -15.22 10.56
CA THR A 643 -39.11 -15.66 11.93
C THR A 643 -38.56 -14.55 12.82
N GLY A 644 -37.85 -13.57 12.24
CA GLY A 644 -37.04 -12.59 12.99
C GLY A 644 -35.74 -13.16 13.56
N ASP A 645 -35.46 -14.45 13.35
CA ASP A 645 -34.25 -15.11 13.81
C ASP A 645 -33.02 -14.73 12.95
N SER A 646 -31.85 -15.17 13.39
CA SER A 646 -30.57 -15.00 12.68
C SER A 646 -30.16 -13.53 12.42
N SER A 647 -30.53 -12.62 13.33
CA SER A 647 -30.23 -11.19 13.19
C SER A 647 -28.74 -10.85 13.20
N ASN A 648 -28.23 -10.31 12.09
CA ASN A 648 -26.90 -9.69 11.99
C ASN A 648 -27.03 -8.18 12.18
N ILE A 649 -26.20 -7.59 13.03
CA ILE A 649 -26.21 -6.15 13.34
C ILE A 649 -24.99 -5.47 12.75
N TRP A 650 -25.21 -4.62 11.75
CA TRP A 650 -24.19 -3.85 11.06
C TRP A 650 -24.16 -2.43 11.59
N ARG A 651 -22.98 -1.85 11.78
CA ARG A 651 -22.78 -0.46 12.25
C ARG A 651 -21.75 0.26 11.41
N SER A 652 -22.13 1.36 10.78
CA SER A 652 -21.23 2.21 10.01
C SER A 652 -20.87 3.48 10.76
N ASP A 653 -19.74 4.09 10.39
CA ASP A 653 -19.38 5.42 10.87
C ASP A 653 -20.14 6.55 10.13
N GLU A 654 -19.97 7.78 10.59
CA GLU A 654 -20.57 8.99 10.02
C GLU A 654 -20.20 9.25 8.54
N HIS A 655 -19.19 8.55 8.01
CA HIS A 655 -18.77 8.60 6.60
C HIS A 655 -19.34 7.42 5.79
N GLY A 656 -20.28 6.64 6.35
CA GLY A 656 -20.90 5.49 5.71
C GLY A 656 -20.03 4.23 5.64
N ARG A 657 -18.88 4.20 6.32
CA ARG A 657 -17.94 3.07 6.26
C ARG A 657 -18.28 2.06 7.36
N LEU A 658 -18.44 0.79 7.02
CA LEU A 658 -18.73 -0.28 8.00
C LEU A 658 -17.66 -0.30 9.10
N SER A 659 -18.04 -0.03 10.34
CA SER A 659 -17.16 -0.01 11.51
C SER A 659 -17.20 -1.31 12.31
N SER A 660 -18.32 -2.04 12.26
CA SER A 660 -18.46 -3.35 12.91
C SER A 660 -19.68 -4.10 12.40
N MET A 661 -19.59 -5.42 12.37
CA MET A 661 -20.71 -6.33 12.17
C MET A 661 -20.70 -7.35 13.32
N THR A 662 -21.84 -7.51 13.98
CA THR A 662 -22.10 -8.59 14.94
C THR A 662 -23.01 -9.62 14.27
N ALA A 663 -22.64 -10.89 14.34
CA ALA A 663 -23.44 -11.97 13.80
C ALA A 663 -24.48 -12.49 14.80
N ALA A 664 -25.43 -13.29 14.33
CA ALA A 664 -26.48 -13.88 15.16
C ALA A 664 -25.98 -14.75 16.33
N ASP A 665 -24.77 -15.31 16.22
CA ASP A 665 -24.10 -16.09 17.27
C ASP A 665 -23.32 -15.22 18.29
N GLY A 666 -23.35 -13.90 18.14
CA GLY A 666 -22.61 -12.94 18.96
C GLY A 666 -21.15 -12.71 18.54
N SER A 667 -20.62 -13.46 17.57
CA SER A 667 -19.28 -13.22 17.01
C SER A 667 -19.23 -11.87 16.28
N ARG A 668 -18.06 -11.22 16.25
CA ARG A 668 -17.97 -9.80 15.88
C ARG A 668 -16.77 -9.46 15.02
N GLN A 669 -17.03 -8.94 13.82
CA GLN A 669 -16.03 -8.30 12.97
C GLN A 669 -15.96 -6.79 13.33
N VAL A 670 -14.76 -6.21 13.35
CA VAL A 670 -14.53 -4.80 13.65
C VAL A 670 -13.59 -4.19 12.61
N MET A 671 -13.87 -2.96 12.22
CA MET A 671 -13.15 -2.19 11.21
C MET A 671 -12.82 -0.79 11.75
N ARG A 672 -11.58 -0.35 11.52
CA ARG A 672 -11.11 1.01 11.82
C ARG A 672 -10.59 1.67 10.57
N TYR A 673 -10.66 3.00 10.50
CA TYR A 673 -10.24 3.81 9.35
C TYR A 673 -9.39 4.99 9.80
N ASP A 674 -8.52 5.48 8.92
CA ASP A 674 -7.90 6.79 9.07
C ASP A 674 -8.83 7.91 8.56
N LYS A 675 -8.37 9.15 8.73
CA LYS A 675 -9.02 10.37 8.24
C LYS A 675 -9.06 10.49 6.70
N PHE A 676 -8.40 9.58 6.00
CA PHE A 676 -8.15 9.62 4.55
C PHE A 676 -8.97 8.58 3.78
N GLY A 677 -9.84 7.82 4.46
CA GLY A 677 -10.66 6.76 3.86
C GLY A 677 -10.02 5.38 3.92
N ASN A 678 -8.73 5.29 4.28
CA ASN A 678 -8.02 4.03 4.30
C ASN A 678 -8.41 3.24 5.55
N ARG A 679 -8.89 2.02 5.36
CA ARG A 679 -9.20 1.10 6.47
C ARG A 679 -7.83 0.74 7.14
N ILE A 680 -7.66 0.91 8.47
CA ILE A 680 -6.40 0.75 9.25
C ILE A 680 -6.40 -0.35 10.34
N SER A 681 -7.54 -0.96 10.71
CA SER A 681 -7.55 -2.28 11.41
C SER A 681 -8.80 -3.11 11.14
N VAL A 682 -8.65 -4.41 10.85
CA VAL A 682 -9.72 -5.42 10.83
C VAL A 682 -9.46 -6.32 12.00
N THR A 683 -10.48 -6.63 12.76
CA THR A 683 -10.51 -7.84 13.56
C THR A 683 -11.61 -8.68 12.95
N GLU A 684 -11.25 -9.86 12.46
CA GLU A 684 -12.19 -10.85 11.94
C GLU A 684 -13.06 -11.40 13.08
N ARG A 685 -14.18 -12.05 12.74
CA ARG A 685 -15.11 -12.65 13.73
C ARG A 685 -14.41 -13.63 14.68
N ASP A 686 -13.28 -14.16 14.22
CA ASP A 686 -12.43 -15.15 14.85
C ASP A 686 -11.26 -14.53 15.64
N GLY A 687 -11.31 -13.21 15.88
CA GLY A 687 -10.31 -12.45 16.65
C GLY A 687 -9.01 -12.17 15.90
N SER A 688 -8.79 -12.82 14.76
CA SER A 688 -7.58 -12.64 13.97
C SER A 688 -7.56 -11.23 13.36
N THR A 689 -6.42 -10.53 13.49
CA THR A 689 -6.37 -9.07 13.30
C THR A 689 -5.34 -8.63 12.27
N ILE A 690 -5.72 -7.63 11.48
CA ILE A 690 -5.03 -7.19 10.28
C ILE A 690 -5.05 -5.62 10.25
N SER A 691 -3.96 -4.93 10.62
CA SER A 691 -3.86 -3.44 10.82
C SER A 691 -3.06 -2.53 9.82
N ARG A 692 -3.60 -2.06 8.67
CA ARG A 692 -2.82 -1.30 7.63
C ARG A 692 -2.21 -0.01 8.20
N SER A 693 -1.02 0.32 7.70
CA SER A 693 -0.55 1.71 7.64
C SER A 693 -0.30 2.16 6.21
N TYR A 694 -0.46 3.46 5.99
CA TYR A 694 -0.36 4.11 4.69
C TYR A 694 0.50 5.37 4.80
N ASP A 695 1.08 5.80 3.69
CA ASP A 695 1.76 7.10 3.60
C ASP A 695 0.77 8.25 3.33
N SER A 696 1.29 9.49 3.26
CA SER A 696 0.50 10.68 2.94
C SER A 696 -0.15 10.66 1.55
N HIS A 697 0.21 9.71 0.70
CA HIS A 697 -0.38 9.45 -0.61
C HIS A 697 -1.27 8.21 -0.61
N SER A 698 -1.68 7.70 0.56
CA SER A 698 -2.58 6.55 0.70
C SER A 698 -2.06 5.29 -0.02
N ARG A 699 -0.73 5.14 -0.13
CA ARG A 699 -0.09 3.91 -0.59
C ARG A 699 0.15 2.99 0.60
N LEU A 700 -0.09 1.69 0.42
CA LEU A 700 0.17 0.69 1.45
C LEU A 700 1.64 0.75 1.87
N ALA A 701 1.90 1.19 3.10
CA ALA A 701 3.24 1.23 3.64
C ALA A 701 3.64 -0.16 4.15
N LYS A 702 2.79 -0.84 4.95
CA LYS A 702 3.11 -2.17 5.46
C LYS A 702 1.90 -3.02 5.93
N GLN A 703 1.99 -4.36 5.74
CA GLN A 703 0.95 -5.37 6.08
C GLN A 703 1.38 -6.68 6.81
N LEU A 704 0.79 -6.95 8.01
CA LEU A 704 0.71 -8.25 8.75
C LEU A 704 -0.65 -8.91 8.46
N THR A 705 -0.66 -10.24 8.38
CA THR A 705 -1.87 -11.08 8.31
C THR A 705 -1.73 -12.33 9.19
N PRO A 706 -2.79 -12.81 9.86
CA PRO A 706 -2.81 -14.07 10.63
C PRO A 706 -2.86 -15.31 9.71
N ARG A 707 -2.80 -16.54 10.28
CA ARG A 707 -2.72 -17.81 9.52
C ARG A 707 -3.62 -18.93 10.11
N ALA A 708 -4.24 -19.73 9.24
CA ALA A 708 -5.16 -20.84 9.56
C ALA A 708 -4.59 -22.27 9.30
N HIS A 709 -5.34 -23.33 9.68
CA HIS A 709 -4.86 -24.72 9.94
C HIS A 709 -4.82 -25.72 8.76
N CYS A 710 -4.21 -26.89 8.98
CA CYS A 710 -4.28 -28.08 8.10
C CYS A 710 -5.17 -29.17 8.71
N LEU A 711 -6.02 -29.80 7.88
CA LEU A 711 -6.84 -30.97 8.22
C LEU A 711 -6.02 -32.27 8.22
N SER A 712 -6.40 -33.24 9.05
CA SER A 712 -5.82 -34.58 9.12
C SER A 712 -6.86 -35.67 8.80
N THR A 713 -6.49 -36.63 7.94
CA THR A 713 -7.24 -37.88 7.74
C THR A 713 -6.65 -39.00 8.61
N PRO A 714 -7.47 -39.94 9.15
CA PRO A 714 -6.95 -41.01 10.00
C PRO A 714 -6.45 -42.19 9.16
N GLY A 715 -5.19 -42.58 9.33
CA GLY A 715 -4.71 -43.91 8.89
C GLY A 715 -3.28 -44.02 8.34
N THR A 716 -2.63 -42.93 7.93
CA THR A 716 -1.30 -42.98 7.30
C THR A 716 -0.30 -42.04 7.98
N ASN A 717 0.86 -42.59 8.36
CA ASN A 717 1.80 -41.95 9.28
C ASN A 717 2.89 -41.10 8.60
N ILE A 718 2.59 -40.48 7.45
CA ILE A 718 3.42 -39.47 6.79
C ILE A 718 2.53 -38.42 6.11
N THR A 719 2.50 -37.20 6.63
CA THR A 719 2.16 -35.99 5.85
C THR A 719 2.94 -34.79 6.40
N ALA A 720 3.79 -34.17 5.58
CA ALA A 720 4.43 -32.91 5.94
C ALA A 720 3.48 -31.73 5.72
N CYS A 721 3.44 -30.76 6.65
CA CYS A 721 2.74 -29.49 6.46
C CYS A 721 3.40 -28.34 7.23
N SER A 722 4.28 -27.61 6.54
CA SER A 722 4.90 -26.35 6.97
C SER A 722 3.94 -25.16 6.80
N ARG A 723 3.85 -24.23 7.78
CA ARG A 723 2.82 -23.17 7.80
C ARG A 723 3.31 -21.77 8.32
N PRO A 724 3.91 -20.91 7.46
CA PRO A 724 4.49 -19.59 7.82
C PRO A 724 3.55 -18.35 7.80
N LEU A 725 3.82 -17.29 8.60
CA LEU A 725 3.22 -15.96 8.40
C LEU A 725 3.94 -15.17 7.28
N TYR A 726 3.20 -14.29 6.58
CA TYR A 726 3.70 -13.49 5.45
C TYR A 726 3.87 -12.00 5.81
N VAL A 727 4.92 -11.37 5.28
CA VAL A 727 5.07 -9.91 5.22
C VAL A 727 5.23 -9.50 3.77
N ILE A 728 4.41 -8.54 3.31
CA ILE A 728 4.51 -7.97 1.97
C ILE A 728 4.75 -6.46 2.09
N SER A 729 5.87 -6.00 1.55
CA SER A 729 6.21 -4.59 1.36
C SER A 729 6.37 -4.32 -0.13
N VAL A 730 5.74 -3.26 -0.64
CA VAL A 730 5.52 -3.08 -2.09
C VAL A 730 6.37 -1.96 -2.70
N ILE A 731 6.98 -1.08 -1.91
CA ILE A 731 7.60 0.16 -2.42
C ILE A 731 9.08 -0.04 -2.80
N GLY A 732 9.29 -0.74 -3.93
CA GLY A 732 10.21 -0.30 -4.99
C GLY A 732 11.66 -0.81 -5.01
N SER A 733 11.92 -1.90 -5.74
CA SER A 733 12.89 -1.91 -6.86
C SER A 733 12.86 -3.23 -7.64
N THR A 734 13.20 -3.15 -8.93
CA THR A 734 13.16 -4.20 -9.95
C THR A 734 13.92 -5.49 -9.59
N PRO A 735 13.34 -6.69 -9.80
CA PRO A 735 14.13 -7.89 -9.96
C PRO A 735 14.79 -7.88 -11.35
N VAL A 736 16.12 -7.76 -11.39
CA VAL A 736 16.89 -8.19 -12.56
C VAL A 736 16.86 -9.71 -12.57
N ILE A 737 16.19 -10.32 -13.55
CA ILE A 737 16.36 -11.74 -13.85
C ILE A 737 17.65 -11.87 -14.68
N PRO A 738 18.63 -12.69 -14.25
CA PRO A 738 19.78 -12.98 -15.07
C PRO A 738 19.42 -14.06 -16.12
N TRP A 739 19.34 -13.60 -17.38
CA TRP A 739 19.08 -14.37 -18.61
C TRP A 739 17.63 -14.85 -18.82
#